data_AF-A0A246RMH5-F1
#
_entry.id   AF-A0A246RMH5-F1
#
_cell.length_a   1.000
_cell.length_b   1.000
_cell.length_c   1.000
_cell.angle_alpha   90.00
_cell.angle_beta   90.00
_cell.angle_gamma   90.00
#
_symmetry.space_group_name_H-M   'P 1'
#
loop_
_entity.id
_entity.type
_entity.pdbx_description
1 polymer ?
#
loop_
_entity_poly.entity_id
_entity_poly.type
_entity_poly.pdbx_seq_one_letter_code
_entity_poly.pdbx_strand_id
1 'polypeptide(L)'
;MHRAPRNTPRLRRRVLAAVLAGTLVATAATQAAAAPANPAGGTAPFQVLDPQAWQNPDTMTWDDYRAVPGKNWADPSVRGSIRNFKIALVALDYPDQTFAVSQRARSTVFGNPQSVAANIPRADVPKFYQDFLNTPNTLNKGHTLHEYWMQDSNGRYGVDLAGFGPYQMPAKSYQYGLDNSFNPGACPSGDTCNKNIRTDGLGAWRAAVGDAVANQYELVFILSAGQDESSTWQEFGQMIFQNKEDVPDAWGPPDPNLPNWAKTRYVEWTSWKAAATLWPNAGSGSSTQGESSGMGVYAHELTHLLGIGDNYNNPYGEPLRRAYTGIWSMMSRGSFNGPGGPHTRWQIPPTNGGSMGSLHTVRDKLKIGLLGEEHVLRLSREALASSGMVTAQVTARAVDAGPKGLTGVNIALNKDLSPACTVATNPLCDGGSFNNYTIEVVDRMGADSFTPDRGVLLSKTKNADSAPFQWVVDANPQDIDMIDFYRPDGTPQKITMGDYRQLSDALFHAGADTGSQYEYVDEANRLHFYIVDLKRDAAGSLSYTVAVRSLDGTGGPSTHGVSLGKGEVTSTGKPTNRGVTCSFELTNSGTYSAGGQQHPEDATAYLKSDVYRLSAEVAGKGWRTWLPNPLATAQFGKSTTVRVSVGATAAAADTGFVKLTATSESDPSKTVTKQCRVEKS
;
A
#
# COMPACT_ATOMS: atom_id res chain seq x y z
N MET A 1 -52.49 -38.37 43.25
CA MET A 1 -52.98 -38.66 44.62
C MET A 1 -52.41 -37.62 45.57
N HIS A 2 -53.30 -37.07 46.40
CA HIS A 2 -53.05 -36.03 47.39
C HIS A 2 -51.91 -36.33 48.38
N ARG A 3 -51.13 -35.29 48.73
CA ARG A 3 -51.10 -34.69 50.08
C ARG A 3 -49.89 -33.74 50.24
N ALA A 4 -50.17 -32.46 50.47
CA ALA A 4 -49.38 -31.62 51.39
C ALA A 4 -49.94 -31.83 52.82
N PRO A 5 -49.53 -31.12 53.91
CA PRO A 5 -48.48 -30.10 54.10
C PRO A 5 -47.70 -30.25 55.44
N ARG A 6 -46.75 -29.35 55.78
CA ARG A 6 -46.84 -28.44 56.96
C ARG A 6 -45.52 -27.74 57.36
N ASN A 7 -45.71 -26.47 57.72
CA ASN A 7 -44.97 -25.63 58.68
C ASN A 7 -43.80 -24.72 58.20
N THR A 8 -44.20 -23.56 57.67
CA THR A 8 -43.93 -22.16 58.12
C THR A 8 -43.12 -21.90 59.42
N PRO A 9 -42.72 -20.63 59.75
CA PRO A 9 -42.35 -19.44 58.95
C PRO A 9 -41.17 -18.60 59.55
N ARG A 10 -40.94 -17.40 58.97
CA ARG A 10 -40.41 -16.12 59.53
C ARG A 10 -39.02 -15.74 58.97
N LEU A 11 -38.75 -14.52 58.47
CA LEU A 11 -39.54 -13.28 58.37
C LEU A 11 -38.84 -12.32 57.36
N ARG A 12 -39.62 -11.68 56.46
CA ARG A 12 -39.68 -10.24 56.09
C ARG A 12 -38.36 -9.47 55.84
N ARG A 13 -38.15 -8.74 54.73
CA ARG A 13 -38.96 -7.65 54.10
C ARG A 13 -38.40 -7.40 52.68
N ARG A 14 -39.20 -7.52 51.61
CA ARG A 14 -39.79 -6.43 50.79
C ARG A 14 -38.83 -5.28 50.42
N VAL A 15 -38.46 -5.15 49.14
CA VAL A 15 -38.59 -3.90 48.35
C VAL A 15 -38.81 -4.24 46.87
N LEU A 16 -39.72 -3.45 46.29
CA LEU A 16 -40.24 -3.25 44.95
C LEU A 16 -39.59 -3.89 43.71
N ALA A 17 -40.49 -4.42 42.87
CA ALA A 17 -40.33 -4.55 41.43
C ALA A 17 -40.36 -3.16 40.77
N ALA A 18 -39.38 -2.90 39.91
CA ALA A 18 -39.48 -1.95 38.81
C ALA A 18 -39.24 -2.74 37.52
N VAL A 19 -40.30 -2.90 36.74
CA VAL A 19 -40.28 -3.45 35.38
C VAL A 19 -39.69 -2.38 34.47
N LEU A 20 -38.44 -2.55 34.06
CA LEU A 20 -37.87 -1.84 32.92
C LEU A 20 -37.80 -2.84 31.76
N ALA A 21 -38.67 -2.60 30.78
CA ALA A 21 -38.67 -3.28 29.50
C ALA A 21 -37.33 -2.99 28.80
N GLY A 22 -36.39 -3.93 28.91
CA GLY A 22 -35.17 -3.95 28.11
C GLY A 22 -35.52 -4.38 26.69
N THR A 23 -35.66 -3.41 25.79
CA THR A 23 -35.53 -3.65 24.36
C THR A 23 -34.12 -4.19 24.08
N LEU A 24 -34.01 -5.51 23.99
CA LEU A 24 -32.88 -6.20 23.38
C LEU A 24 -32.85 -5.81 21.90
N VAL A 25 -32.15 -4.71 21.59
CA VAL A 25 -31.64 -4.50 20.24
C VAL A 25 -30.52 -5.51 20.08
N ALA A 26 -30.85 -6.66 19.51
CA ALA A 26 -29.86 -7.56 18.95
C ALA A 26 -29.18 -6.79 17.81
N THR A 27 -28.04 -6.17 18.13
CA THR A 27 -27.06 -5.78 17.12
C THR A 27 -26.58 -7.07 16.48
N ALA A 28 -27.26 -7.48 15.41
CA ALA A 28 -26.71 -8.42 14.46
C ALA A 28 -25.46 -7.75 13.89
N ALA A 29 -24.31 -7.99 14.53
CA ALA A 29 -23.03 -7.85 13.90
C ALA A 29 -23.08 -8.81 12.70
N THR A 30 -23.40 -8.26 11.53
CA THR A 30 -23.13 -8.92 10.27
C THR A 30 -21.63 -9.15 10.25
N GLN A 31 -21.21 -10.36 10.62
CA GLN A 31 -19.90 -10.86 10.25
C GLN A 31 -19.84 -10.66 8.74
N ALA A 32 -19.02 -9.73 8.29
CA ALA A 32 -18.64 -9.62 6.90
C ALA A 32 -17.94 -10.94 6.58
N ALA A 33 -18.71 -11.92 6.09
CA ALA A 33 -18.15 -13.13 5.54
C ALA A 33 -17.27 -12.67 4.38
N ALA A 34 -15.95 -12.82 4.54
CA ALA A 34 -15.00 -12.60 3.47
C ALA A 34 -15.54 -13.34 2.24
N ALA A 35 -15.90 -12.58 1.20
CA ALA A 35 -16.23 -13.18 -0.07
C ALA A 35 -15.02 -14.05 -0.47
N PRO A 36 -15.22 -15.30 -0.90
CA PRO A 36 -14.12 -16.15 -1.32
C PRO A 36 -13.28 -15.39 -2.34
N ALA A 37 -11.99 -15.22 -2.05
CA ALA A 37 -11.03 -14.59 -2.95
C ALA A 37 -11.17 -15.25 -4.31
N ASN A 38 -11.59 -14.48 -5.30
CA ASN A 38 -11.85 -14.96 -6.66
C ASN A 38 -10.50 -14.96 -7.40
N PRO A 39 -9.78 -16.10 -7.50
CA PRO A 39 -8.36 -16.05 -7.84
C PRO A 39 -8.13 -15.81 -9.34
N ALA A 40 -9.16 -15.87 -10.18
CA ALA A 40 -9.03 -15.98 -11.63
C ALA A 40 -10.01 -15.12 -12.45
N GLY A 41 -10.55 -14.04 -11.90
CA GLY A 41 -11.57 -13.25 -12.58
C GLY A 41 -12.90 -14.00 -12.67
N GLY A 42 -13.99 -13.43 -12.18
CA GLY A 42 -15.27 -14.16 -12.14
C GLY A 42 -15.78 -14.53 -13.53
N THR A 43 -15.94 -15.82 -13.83
CA THR A 43 -16.53 -16.27 -15.11
C THR A 43 -17.96 -16.77 -14.97
N ALA A 44 -18.47 -16.91 -13.75
CA ALA A 44 -19.86 -17.31 -13.52
C ALA A 44 -20.82 -16.17 -13.86
N PRO A 45 -22.06 -16.46 -14.32
CA PRO A 45 -23.07 -15.43 -14.53
C PRO A 45 -23.27 -14.58 -13.28
N PHE A 46 -23.33 -13.25 -13.45
CA PHE A 46 -23.50 -12.25 -12.40
C PHE A 46 -22.38 -12.19 -11.34
N GLN A 47 -21.21 -12.76 -11.62
CA GLN A 47 -20.03 -12.63 -10.78
C GLN A 47 -19.19 -11.43 -11.20
N VAL A 48 -18.88 -10.53 -10.26
CA VAL A 48 -17.94 -9.41 -10.45
C VAL A 48 -16.60 -9.94 -10.95
N LEU A 49 -16.09 -9.34 -12.04
CA LEU A 49 -14.84 -9.77 -12.66
C LEU A 49 -13.69 -9.63 -11.67
N ASP A 50 -13.51 -8.42 -11.14
CA ASP A 50 -12.40 -8.06 -10.26
C ASP A 50 -12.88 -7.26 -9.05
N PRO A 51 -13.62 -7.86 -8.11
CA PRO A 51 -14.13 -7.14 -6.96
C PRO A 51 -12.97 -6.59 -6.11
N GLN A 52 -13.03 -5.30 -5.80
CA GLN A 52 -12.16 -4.67 -4.83
C GLN A 52 -12.53 -5.18 -3.43
N ALA A 53 -11.51 -5.62 -2.70
CA ALA A 53 -11.67 -6.17 -1.36
C ALA A 53 -10.47 -5.73 -0.52
N TRP A 54 -10.31 -4.41 -0.42
CA TRP A 54 -9.24 -3.82 0.37
C TRP A 54 -9.43 -4.17 1.86
N GLN A 55 -8.32 -4.21 2.59
CA GLN A 55 -8.29 -4.55 4.01
C GLN A 55 -7.47 -3.51 4.77
N ASN A 56 -7.94 -3.09 5.93
CA ASN A 56 -7.17 -2.23 6.81
C ASN A 56 -5.97 -3.03 7.38
N PRO A 57 -4.72 -2.57 7.23
CA PRO A 57 -3.55 -3.21 7.85
C PRO A 57 -3.68 -3.46 9.36
N ASP A 58 -4.48 -2.66 10.07
CA ASP A 58 -4.76 -2.83 11.51
C ASP A 58 -5.35 -4.20 11.85
N THR A 59 -6.08 -4.83 10.91
CA THR A 59 -6.74 -6.12 11.11
C THR A 59 -5.99 -7.29 10.47
N MET A 60 -4.88 -7.03 9.77
CA MET A 60 -4.06 -8.06 9.16
C MET A 60 -3.19 -8.77 10.21
N THR A 61 -2.88 -10.02 9.94
CA THR A 61 -2.00 -10.88 10.74
C THR A 61 -0.94 -11.54 9.85
N TRP A 62 0.06 -12.19 10.44
CA TRP A 62 1.05 -12.95 9.65
C TRP A 62 0.43 -14.06 8.77
N ASP A 63 -0.80 -14.49 9.03
CA ASP A 63 -1.51 -15.45 8.16
C ASP A 63 -1.90 -14.84 6.79
N ASP A 64 -1.89 -13.51 6.68
CA ASP A 64 -2.12 -12.79 5.43
C ASP A 64 -0.88 -12.73 4.52
N TYR A 65 0.30 -13.12 5.03
CA TYR A 65 1.52 -13.19 4.21
C TYR A 65 1.36 -14.24 3.10
N ARG A 66 1.75 -13.87 1.88
CA ARG A 66 1.76 -14.75 0.71
C ARG A 66 3.12 -14.65 0.05
N ALA A 67 3.85 -15.75 -0.03
CA ALA A 67 5.15 -15.74 -0.71
C ALA A 67 5.02 -15.45 -2.22
N VAL A 68 6.04 -14.83 -2.79
CA VAL A 68 6.18 -14.70 -4.25
C VAL A 68 6.44 -16.09 -4.86
N PRO A 69 5.71 -16.51 -5.91
CA PRO A 69 5.87 -17.84 -6.49
C PRO A 69 7.29 -18.11 -7.01
N GLY A 70 7.80 -19.32 -6.75
CA GLY A 70 9.00 -19.86 -7.39
C GLY A 70 10.34 -19.22 -6.97
N LYS A 71 10.36 -18.38 -5.93
CA LYS A 71 11.58 -17.73 -5.42
C LYS A 71 11.66 -17.88 -3.90
N ASN A 72 12.86 -18.15 -3.39
CA ASN A 72 13.16 -18.11 -1.96
C ASN A 72 14.15 -16.96 -1.68
N TRP A 73 13.64 -15.74 -1.63
CA TRP A 73 14.48 -14.56 -1.43
C TRP A 73 15.10 -14.47 -0.03
N ALA A 74 14.57 -15.23 0.93
CA ALA A 74 15.08 -15.27 2.30
C ALA A 74 16.30 -16.19 2.48
N ASP A 75 16.70 -16.97 1.46
CA ASP A 75 17.87 -17.84 1.54
C ASP A 75 19.17 -17.01 1.67
N PRO A 76 19.83 -17.00 2.84
CA PRO A 76 21.01 -16.17 3.07
C PRO A 76 22.25 -16.66 2.31
N SER A 77 22.21 -17.86 1.72
CA SER A 77 23.29 -18.37 0.87
C SER A 77 23.26 -17.79 -0.54
N VAL A 78 22.12 -17.24 -0.97
CA VAL A 78 21.96 -16.61 -2.27
C VAL A 78 22.41 -15.15 -2.16
N ARG A 79 23.33 -14.74 -3.04
CA ARG A 79 23.79 -13.35 -3.12
C ARG A 79 23.05 -12.61 -4.22
N GLY A 80 22.92 -11.30 -4.07
CA GLY A 80 22.46 -10.44 -5.15
C GLY A 80 23.35 -10.62 -6.39
N SER A 81 22.72 -10.78 -7.55
CA SER A 81 23.43 -11.01 -8.82
C SER A 81 24.30 -9.84 -9.26
N ILE A 82 24.05 -8.63 -8.76
CA ILE A 82 24.94 -7.48 -8.91
C ILE A 82 25.87 -7.38 -7.69
N ARG A 83 25.30 -7.25 -6.48
CA ARG A 83 26.06 -7.22 -5.22
C ARG A 83 25.15 -7.31 -3.99
N ASN A 84 25.75 -7.52 -2.82
CA ASN A 84 25.10 -7.17 -1.55
C ASN A 84 25.57 -5.80 -1.06
N PHE A 85 24.69 -5.06 -0.40
CA PHE A 85 25.05 -3.87 0.37
C PHE A 85 25.77 -4.29 1.64
N LYS A 86 26.94 -3.72 1.92
CA LYS A 86 27.74 -4.03 3.11
C LYS A 86 27.52 -2.99 4.20
N ILE A 87 26.73 -3.34 5.21
CA ILE A 87 26.18 -2.39 6.18
C ILE A 87 26.67 -2.72 7.60
N ALA A 88 27.12 -1.69 8.33
CA ALA A 88 27.39 -1.79 9.75
C ALA A 88 26.15 -1.40 10.56
N LEU A 89 25.74 -2.22 11.52
CA LEU A 89 24.72 -1.91 12.52
C LEU A 89 25.42 -1.53 13.83
N VAL A 90 25.45 -0.24 14.15
CA VAL A 90 26.11 0.33 15.33
C VAL A 90 25.08 0.54 16.43
N ALA A 91 25.11 -0.30 17.46
CA ALA A 91 24.20 -0.22 18.61
C ALA A 91 24.70 0.81 19.64
N LEU A 92 23.83 1.73 20.04
CA LEU A 92 24.11 2.81 20.99
C LEU A 92 23.13 2.79 22.18
N ASP A 93 23.64 2.94 23.40
CA ASP A 93 22.83 3.20 24.59
C ASP A 93 23.31 4.46 25.34
N TYR A 94 22.66 4.79 26.45
CA TYR A 94 22.82 6.08 27.13
C TYR A 94 23.07 5.89 28.64
N PRO A 95 23.60 6.91 29.32
CA PRO A 95 23.76 6.89 30.79
C PRO A 95 22.44 6.72 31.54
N ASP A 96 21.33 7.21 30.99
CA ASP A 96 19.99 7.17 31.59
C ASP A 96 19.07 6.11 30.96
N GLN A 97 19.50 5.44 29.88
CA GLN A 97 18.67 4.51 29.14
C GLN A 97 19.49 3.37 28.51
N THR A 98 19.29 2.16 29.02
CA THR A 98 19.76 0.91 28.40
C THR A 98 18.78 0.42 27.33
N PHE A 99 19.24 -0.49 26.47
CA PHE A 99 18.38 -1.25 25.55
C PHE A 99 17.19 -1.89 26.28
N ALA A 100 15.99 -1.70 25.75
CA ALA A 100 14.76 -2.26 26.27
C ALA A 100 14.83 -3.78 26.29
N VAL A 101 15.33 -4.43 25.22
CA VAL A 101 15.48 -5.89 25.18
C VAL A 101 16.39 -6.46 26.27
N SER A 102 17.27 -5.65 26.87
CA SER A 102 18.09 -6.07 28.02
C SER A 102 17.36 -6.06 29.36
N GLN A 103 16.15 -5.52 29.41
CA GLN A 103 15.36 -5.43 30.62
C GLN A 103 14.33 -6.57 30.70
N ARG A 104 13.71 -6.73 31.88
CA ARG A 104 12.58 -7.65 32.05
C ARG A 104 11.42 -7.23 31.14
N ALA A 105 10.64 -8.20 30.66
CA ALA A 105 9.48 -7.91 29.82
C ALA A 105 8.54 -6.88 30.48
N ARG A 106 8.04 -5.94 29.66
CA ARG A 106 7.11 -4.87 30.04
C ARG A 106 7.60 -4.00 31.20
N SER A 107 8.90 -3.72 31.29
CA SER A 107 9.48 -2.89 32.35
C SER A 107 9.50 -1.41 32.05
N THR A 108 9.56 -1.02 30.77
CA THR A 108 9.58 0.40 30.39
C THR A 108 8.20 1.01 30.58
N VAL A 109 8.14 2.34 30.64
CA VAL A 109 6.87 3.08 30.72
C VAL A 109 5.94 2.77 29.54
N PHE A 110 6.52 2.45 28.38
CA PHE A 110 5.83 2.03 27.16
C PHE A 110 5.34 0.58 27.19
N GLY A 111 5.58 -0.19 28.25
CA GLY A 111 5.23 -1.60 28.30
C GLY A 111 6.13 -2.50 27.44
N ASN A 112 7.36 -2.06 27.15
CA ASN A 112 8.38 -2.81 26.42
C ASN A 112 9.49 -3.33 27.37
N PRO A 113 10.33 -4.28 26.92
CA PRO A 113 10.18 -5.04 25.69
C PRO A 113 9.03 -6.04 25.79
N GLN A 114 8.57 -6.53 24.66
CA GLN A 114 7.59 -7.61 24.56
C GLN A 114 8.16 -8.90 25.15
N SER A 115 7.29 -9.78 25.66
CA SER A 115 7.72 -11.03 26.30
C SER A 115 8.47 -12.01 25.38
N VAL A 116 8.36 -11.83 24.05
CA VAL A 116 9.02 -12.66 23.05
C VAL A 116 10.54 -12.45 22.98
N ALA A 117 11.05 -11.30 23.45
CA ALA A 117 12.48 -11.03 23.56
C ALA A 117 12.76 -10.04 24.71
N ALA A 118 13.29 -10.54 25.81
CA ALA A 118 13.60 -9.78 27.02
C ALA A 118 14.78 -10.40 27.78
N ASN A 119 15.40 -9.63 28.67
CA ASN A 119 16.59 -10.03 29.45
C ASN A 119 17.79 -10.45 28.59
N ILE A 120 17.94 -9.88 27.38
CA ILE A 120 19.10 -10.12 26.52
C ILE A 120 20.32 -9.39 27.11
N PRO A 121 21.43 -10.08 27.40
CA PRO A 121 22.62 -9.42 27.94
C PRO A 121 23.03 -8.24 27.06
N ARG A 122 23.42 -7.11 27.67
CA ARG A 122 23.81 -5.89 26.94
C ARG A 122 24.86 -6.18 25.85
N ALA A 123 25.83 -7.05 26.14
CA ALA A 123 26.88 -7.43 25.19
C ALA A 123 26.36 -8.17 23.94
N ASP A 124 25.20 -8.82 24.03
CA ASP A 124 24.63 -9.63 22.95
C ASP A 124 23.67 -8.82 22.06
N VAL A 125 23.29 -7.61 22.47
CA VAL A 125 22.33 -6.75 21.75
C VAL A 125 22.68 -6.53 20.27
N PRO A 126 23.93 -6.20 19.87
CA PRO A 126 24.24 -5.99 18.45
C PRO A 126 24.04 -7.27 17.64
N LYS A 127 24.42 -8.43 18.20
CA LYS A 127 24.23 -9.72 17.54
C LYS A 127 22.74 -10.08 17.44
N PHE A 128 21.97 -9.81 18.50
CA PHE A 128 20.53 -10.01 18.52
C PHE A 128 19.83 -9.24 17.39
N TYR A 129 20.11 -7.93 17.26
CA TYR A 129 19.49 -7.13 16.20
C TYR A 129 20.04 -7.42 14.81
N GLN A 130 21.33 -7.78 14.68
CA GLN A 130 21.87 -8.29 13.42
C GLN A 130 21.08 -9.51 12.94
N ASP A 131 20.83 -10.49 13.83
CA ASP A 131 20.10 -11.70 13.49
C ASP A 131 18.62 -11.41 13.24
N PHE A 132 18.00 -10.58 14.07
CA PHE A 132 16.61 -10.19 13.89
C PHE A 132 16.36 -9.53 12.53
N LEU A 133 17.28 -8.66 12.09
CA LEU A 133 17.12 -7.92 10.84
C LEU A 133 17.59 -8.69 9.59
N ASN A 134 18.60 -9.57 9.71
CA ASN A 134 19.27 -10.12 8.52
C ASN A 134 19.52 -11.64 8.55
N THR A 135 18.98 -12.38 9.53
CA THR A 135 19.06 -13.85 9.58
C THR A 135 17.65 -14.44 9.74
N PRO A 136 17.18 -15.32 8.83
CA PRO A 136 15.88 -15.96 8.99
C PRO A 136 15.77 -16.72 10.32
N ASN A 137 14.78 -16.40 11.15
CA ASN A 137 14.58 -17.02 12.46
C ASN A 137 13.09 -16.99 12.89
N THR A 138 12.78 -17.57 14.04
CA THR A 138 11.38 -17.64 14.54
C THR A 138 10.78 -16.27 14.88
N LEU A 139 11.59 -15.33 15.37
CA LEU A 139 11.15 -14.01 15.82
C LEU A 139 10.74 -13.12 14.64
N ASN A 140 11.54 -13.11 13.58
CA ASN A 140 11.23 -12.38 12.34
C ASN A 140 10.41 -13.19 11.33
N LYS A 141 9.92 -14.38 11.72
CA LYS A 141 9.13 -15.29 10.87
C LYS A 141 9.84 -15.75 9.59
N GLY A 142 11.17 -15.67 9.57
CA GLY A 142 11.99 -15.98 8.41
C GLY A 142 12.25 -14.78 7.49
N HIS A 143 11.69 -13.60 7.80
CA HIS A 143 11.80 -12.42 6.95
C HIS A 143 12.96 -11.51 7.34
N THR A 144 13.64 -10.96 6.34
CA THR A 144 14.90 -10.22 6.55
C THR A 144 15.04 -9.02 5.63
N LEU A 145 15.95 -8.10 5.96
CA LEU A 145 16.38 -7.04 5.05
C LEU A 145 16.99 -7.61 3.77
N HIS A 146 17.79 -8.68 3.87
CA HIS A 146 18.30 -9.38 2.70
C HIS A 146 17.16 -9.83 1.77
N GLU A 147 16.13 -10.49 2.30
CA GLU A 147 14.94 -10.89 1.55
C GLU A 147 14.26 -9.70 0.87
N TYR A 148 14.03 -8.60 1.61
CA TYR A 148 13.37 -7.42 1.08
C TYR A 148 14.10 -6.89 -0.17
N TRP A 149 15.42 -6.66 -0.09
CA TRP A 149 16.18 -6.12 -1.22
C TRP A 149 16.29 -7.12 -2.38
N MET A 150 16.39 -8.41 -2.08
CA MET A 150 16.37 -9.46 -3.12
C MET A 150 15.02 -9.48 -3.83
N GLN A 151 13.91 -9.44 -3.11
CA GLN A 151 12.58 -9.40 -3.72
C GLN A 151 12.39 -8.13 -4.53
N ASP A 152 12.68 -6.97 -3.94
CA ASP A 152 12.38 -5.67 -4.54
C ASP A 152 13.23 -5.35 -5.78
N SER A 153 14.37 -6.02 -5.91
CA SER A 153 15.26 -5.90 -7.06
C SER A 153 15.25 -7.10 -7.99
N ASN A 154 14.33 -8.05 -7.80
CA ASN A 154 14.30 -9.32 -8.52
C ASN A 154 15.66 -10.06 -8.51
N GLY A 155 16.30 -10.09 -7.35
CA GLY A 155 17.54 -10.82 -7.07
C GLY A 155 18.82 -10.08 -7.48
N ARG A 156 18.76 -8.78 -7.76
CA ARG A 156 19.95 -7.99 -8.14
C ARG A 156 20.77 -7.56 -6.93
N TYR A 157 20.10 -7.20 -5.83
CA TYR A 157 20.73 -6.67 -4.64
C TYR A 157 20.29 -7.41 -3.39
N GLY A 158 21.25 -7.78 -2.53
CA GLY A 158 20.99 -8.31 -1.19
C GLY A 158 21.62 -7.44 -0.11
N VAL A 159 21.55 -7.86 1.15
CA VAL A 159 22.17 -7.17 2.29
C VAL A 159 23.11 -8.10 3.06
N ASP A 160 24.29 -7.57 3.39
CA ASP A 160 25.20 -8.08 4.41
C ASP A 160 25.21 -7.10 5.59
N LEU A 161 24.85 -7.59 6.78
CA LEU A 161 24.74 -6.78 7.99
C LEU A 161 25.69 -7.29 9.08
N ALA A 162 26.46 -6.40 9.69
CA ALA A 162 27.36 -6.71 10.81
C ALA A 162 27.12 -5.79 12.02
N GLY A 163 26.87 -6.37 13.19
CA GLY A 163 26.59 -5.66 14.44
C GLY A 163 27.84 -5.24 15.21
N PHE A 164 27.80 -4.04 15.79
CA PHE A 164 28.85 -3.44 16.60
C PHE A 164 28.30 -2.78 17.87
N GLY A 165 29.08 -2.76 18.95
CA GLY A 165 28.72 -2.11 20.23
C GLY A 165 28.24 -3.11 21.31
N PRO A 166 27.36 -2.71 22.24
CA PRO A 166 26.80 -1.38 22.36
C PRO A 166 27.79 -0.34 22.89
N TYR A 167 27.80 0.84 22.29
CA TYR A 167 28.59 1.99 22.74
C TYR A 167 27.72 2.92 23.58
N GLN A 168 28.17 3.25 24.79
CA GLN A 168 27.46 4.20 25.65
C GLN A 168 27.78 5.62 25.21
N MET A 169 26.75 6.40 24.90
CA MET A 169 26.85 7.80 24.51
C MET A 169 27.24 8.70 25.68
N PRO A 170 27.94 9.81 25.43
CA PRO A 170 28.37 10.73 26.48
C PRO A 170 27.22 11.54 27.11
N ALA A 171 26.06 11.59 26.47
CA ALA A 171 24.89 12.31 26.93
C ALA A 171 23.67 11.40 27.06
N LYS A 172 22.63 11.92 27.72
CA LYS A 172 21.37 11.21 28.00
C LYS A 172 20.52 11.06 26.75
N SER A 173 19.64 10.06 26.70
CA SER A 173 18.84 9.73 25.51
C SER A 173 18.01 10.91 25.01
N TYR A 174 17.32 11.61 25.91
CA TYR A 174 16.50 12.78 25.54
C TYR A 174 17.31 13.96 25.00
N GLN A 175 18.61 14.04 25.27
CA GLN A 175 19.47 15.09 24.70
C GLN A 175 19.75 14.86 23.21
N TYR A 176 19.64 13.61 22.75
CA TYR A 176 19.68 13.26 21.32
C TYR A 176 18.29 13.20 20.69
N GLY A 177 17.26 12.85 21.47
CA GLY A 177 15.89 12.72 20.99
C GLY A 177 15.16 14.04 20.80
N LEU A 178 15.29 14.97 21.77
CA LEU A 178 14.62 16.26 21.70
C LEU A 178 15.31 17.21 20.72
N ASP A 179 14.52 17.68 19.76
CA ASP A 179 14.94 18.64 18.74
C ASP A 179 14.27 20.01 18.93
N ASN A 180 14.99 21.07 18.54
CA ASN A 180 14.52 22.45 18.71
C ASN A 180 13.37 22.82 17.75
N SER A 181 13.22 22.09 16.64
CA SER A 181 12.12 22.26 15.69
C SER A 181 10.92 21.39 16.05
N PHE A 182 11.13 20.12 16.38
CA PHE A 182 10.02 19.19 16.64
C PHE A 182 9.44 19.34 18.04
N ASN A 183 10.28 19.57 19.04
CA ASN A 183 9.88 19.59 20.45
C ASN A 183 10.35 20.88 21.15
N PRO A 184 10.04 22.07 20.60
CA PRO A 184 10.54 23.34 21.13
C PRO A 184 10.15 23.51 22.61
N GLY A 185 11.13 23.83 23.45
CA GLY A 185 10.93 24.09 24.88
C GLY A 185 10.83 22.85 25.77
N ALA A 186 10.98 21.63 25.22
CA ALA A 186 10.88 20.39 25.99
C ALA A 186 12.20 19.94 26.66
N CYS A 187 13.33 20.61 26.38
CA CYS A 187 14.63 20.26 26.95
C CYS A 187 14.73 20.65 28.44
N PRO A 188 15.08 19.71 29.35
CA PRO A 188 15.29 20.00 30.78
C PRO A 188 16.24 21.17 31.04
N SER A 189 15.91 22.00 32.02
CA SER A 189 16.72 23.14 32.43
C SER A 189 18.12 22.70 32.88
N GLY A 190 19.16 23.34 32.35
CA GLY A 190 20.55 23.03 32.66
C GLY A 190 21.19 21.94 31.79
N ASP A 191 20.40 21.24 30.97
CA ASP A 191 20.92 20.35 29.93
C ASP A 191 20.99 21.07 28.57
N THR A 192 21.71 20.45 27.63
CA THR A 192 21.72 20.85 26.21
C THR A 192 21.22 19.68 25.37
N CYS A 193 20.09 19.87 24.69
CA CYS A 193 19.49 18.88 23.77
C CYS A 193 19.87 19.19 22.31
N ASN A 194 19.25 18.49 21.35
CA ASN A 194 19.62 18.52 19.93
C ASN A 194 21.09 18.13 19.68
N LYS A 195 21.57 17.11 20.40
CA LYS A 195 22.92 16.56 20.20
C LYS A 195 22.96 15.70 18.94
N ASN A 196 24.12 15.71 18.28
CA ASN A 196 24.31 14.94 17.06
C ASN A 196 24.76 13.51 17.38
N ILE A 197 23.82 12.57 17.32
CA ILE A 197 24.08 11.14 17.56
C ILE A 197 25.08 10.53 16.57
N ARG A 198 25.16 11.04 15.33
CA ARG A 198 26.12 10.53 14.34
C ARG A 198 27.54 10.88 14.73
N THR A 199 27.78 12.09 15.22
CA THR A 199 29.12 12.52 15.67
C THR A 199 29.62 11.61 16.78
N ASP A 200 28.82 11.44 17.83
CA ASP A 200 29.24 10.69 19.02
C ASP A 200 29.24 9.18 18.75
N GLY A 201 28.19 8.66 18.11
CA GLY A 201 28.01 7.24 17.81
C GLY A 201 29.02 6.68 16.82
N LEU A 202 29.21 7.35 15.68
CA LEU A 202 30.20 6.92 14.68
C LEU A 202 31.62 7.16 15.18
N GLY A 203 31.85 8.21 15.98
CA GLY A 203 33.12 8.45 16.65
C GLY A 203 33.50 7.31 17.60
N ALA A 204 32.57 6.89 18.47
CA ALA A 204 32.79 5.78 19.39
C ALA A 204 33.05 4.45 18.65
N TRP A 205 32.27 4.16 17.61
CA TRP A 205 32.48 2.98 16.78
C TRP A 205 33.85 2.98 16.11
N ARG A 206 34.23 4.07 15.44
CA ARG A 206 35.53 4.20 14.76
C ARG A 206 36.70 4.11 15.74
N ALA A 207 36.57 4.69 16.93
CA ALA A 207 37.58 4.55 17.98
C ALA A 207 37.77 3.09 18.43
N ALA A 208 36.70 2.30 18.44
CA ALA A 208 36.74 0.90 18.86
C ALA A 208 37.29 -0.05 17.79
N VAL A 209 36.91 0.13 16.51
CA VAL A 209 37.28 -0.81 15.43
C VAL A 209 38.43 -0.32 14.54
N GLY A 210 38.74 0.97 14.60
CA GLY A 210 39.70 1.63 13.71
C GLY A 210 39.14 1.96 12.33
N ASP A 211 39.65 3.03 11.71
CA ASP A 211 39.16 3.52 10.42
C ASP A 211 39.28 2.49 9.29
N ALA A 212 40.31 1.63 9.32
CA ALA A 212 40.50 0.60 8.31
C ALA A 212 39.38 -0.45 8.30
N VAL A 213 38.79 -0.77 9.46
CA VAL A 213 37.63 -1.67 9.56
C VAL A 213 36.35 -0.92 9.21
N ALA A 214 36.16 0.28 9.78
CA ALA A 214 34.97 1.09 9.53
C ALA A 214 34.77 1.41 8.04
N ASN A 215 35.86 1.69 7.30
CA ASN A 215 35.81 2.03 5.87
C ASN A 215 35.54 0.82 4.96
N GLN A 216 35.39 -0.41 5.49
CA GLN A 216 34.96 -1.58 4.72
C GLN A 216 33.44 -1.60 4.49
N TYR A 217 32.69 -0.81 5.24
CA TYR A 217 31.25 -0.67 5.14
C TYR A 217 30.92 0.58 4.34
N GLU A 218 30.04 0.43 3.36
CA GLU A 218 29.59 1.56 2.52
C GLU A 218 28.54 2.40 3.22
N LEU A 219 27.82 1.81 4.19
CA LEU A 219 26.66 2.41 4.86
C LEU A 219 26.62 1.98 6.33
N VAL A 220 26.03 2.84 7.17
CA VAL A 220 25.90 2.59 8.61
C VAL A 220 24.47 2.81 9.08
N PHE A 221 23.91 1.81 9.75
CA PHE A 221 22.70 1.91 10.54
C PHE A 221 23.08 2.14 12.01
N ILE A 222 22.60 3.22 12.59
CA ILE A 222 22.73 3.52 14.02
C ILE A 222 21.44 3.03 14.68
N LEU A 223 21.55 1.99 15.50
CA LEU A 223 20.46 1.49 16.33
C LEU A 223 20.60 2.06 17.74
N SER A 224 19.69 2.93 18.13
CA SER A 224 19.63 3.51 19.46
C SER A 224 18.69 2.73 20.38
N ALA A 225 19.09 2.55 21.63
CA ALA A 225 18.24 2.05 22.70
C ALA A 225 16.95 2.88 22.83
N GLY A 226 15.81 2.21 23.02
CA GLY A 226 14.49 2.85 23.15
C GLY A 226 13.64 2.89 21.89
N GLN A 227 12.50 3.57 22.01
CA GLN A 227 11.55 3.75 20.91
C GLN A 227 11.95 4.93 20.02
N ASP A 228 11.20 5.09 18.94
CA ASP A 228 11.23 6.27 18.07
C ASP A 228 9.92 7.08 18.15
N GLU A 229 10.01 8.40 18.03
CA GLU A 229 8.88 9.33 18.29
C GLU A 229 7.74 9.07 17.30
N SER A 230 8.08 8.75 16.04
CA SER A 230 7.13 8.41 14.98
C SER A 230 6.21 7.25 15.35
N SER A 231 6.71 6.29 16.13
CA SER A 231 5.94 5.13 16.58
C SER A 231 5.17 5.35 17.88
N THR A 232 5.58 6.31 18.72
CA THR A 232 5.03 6.44 20.10
C THR A 232 4.10 7.61 20.32
N TRP A 233 4.19 8.68 19.52
CA TRP A 233 3.55 9.95 19.83
C TRP A 233 2.02 9.84 20.00
N GLN A 234 1.36 8.99 19.21
CA GLN A 234 -0.10 8.86 19.26
C GLN A 234 -0.53 7.92 20.38
N GLU A 235 0.12 6.75 20.43
CA GLU A 235 -0.12 5.65 21.39
C GLU A 235 -0.03 6.11 22.83
N PHE A 236 0.98 6.92 23.13
CA PHE A 236 1.29 7.37 24.47
C PHE A 236 1.00 8.86 24.66
N GLY A 237 0.05 9.35 23.87
CA GLY A 237 -0.54 10.68 23.98
C GLY A 237 -2.06 10.56 23.97
N GLN A 238 -2.67 11.00 22.88
CA GLN A 238 -4.13 11.14 22.73
C GLN A 238 -4.92 9.82 22.83
N MET A 239 -4.27 8.67 22.65
CA MET A 239 -4.94 7.37 22.77
C MET A 239 -5.19 6.97 24.23
N ILE A 240 -4.32 7.37 25.16
CA ILE A 240 -4.41 6.96 26.57
C ILE A 240 -4.67 8.11 27.54
N PHE A 241 -4.47 9.36 27.11
CA PHE A 241 -4.76 10.56 27.88
C PHE A 241 -5.81 11.40 27.16
N GLN A 242 -6.85 11.83 27.89
CA GLN A 242 -7.95 12.61 27.32
C GLN A 242 -7.46 14.02 26.93
N ASN A 243 -6.71 14.66 27.82
CA ASN A 243 -6.10 15.97 27.62
C ASN A 243 -4.61 15.93 27.99
N LYS A 244 -3.85 16.93 27.54
CA LYS A 244 -2.43 17.06 27.86
C LYS A 244 -2.17 17.24 29.36
N GLU A 245 -3.11 17.87 30.08
CA GLU A 245 -3.06 18.03 31.54
C GLU A 245 -3.27 16.71 32.31
N ASP A 246 -3.80 15.67 31.66
CA ASP A 246 -4.04 14.36 32.28
C ASP A 246 -2.79 13.46 32.26
N VAL A 247 -1.69 13.91 31.64
CA VAL A 247 -0.44 13.14 31.56
C VAL A 247 0.25 13.15 32.93
N PRO A 248 0.42 12.00 33.60
CA PRO A 248 0.95 11.95 34.95
C PRO A 248 2.49 11.98 34.95
N ASP A 249 3.10 12.30 36.10
CA ASP A 249 4.56 12.51 36.25
C ASP A 249 5.42 11.34 35.76
N ALA A 250 4.91 10.10 35.83
CA ALA A 250 5.59 8.93 35.31
C ALA A 250 5.90 9.02 33.79
N TRP A 251 5.13 9.83 33.07
CA TRP A 251 5.27 10.13 31.64
C TRP A 251 5.94 11.48 31.37
N GLY A 252 6.38 12.16 32.42
CA GLY A 252 6.98 13.49 32.39
C GLY A 252 8.51 13.54 32.26
N PRO A 253 9.06 14.76 32.15
CA PRO A 253 10.50 15.03 32.18
C PRO A 253 11.11 14.79 33.56
N PRO A 254 12.44 14.66 33.66
CA PRO A 254 13.14 14.71 34.93
C PRO A 254 13.16 16.13 35.57
N ASP A 255 12.83 17.17 34.81
CA ASP A 255 12.74 18.56 35.29
C ASP A 255 11.31 18.87 35.74
N PRO A 256 11.06 19.10 37.05
CA PRO A 256 9.72 19.36 37.57
C PRO A 256 9.14 20.73 37.14
N ASN A 257 9.93 21.59 36.50
CA ASN A 257 9.45 22.89 35.99
C ASN A 257 8.88 22.79 34.56
N LEU A 258 9.01 21.63 33.91
CA LEU A 258 8.45 21.38 32.59
C LEU A 258 7.13 20.62 32.69
N PRO A 259 6.19 20.83 31.75
CA PRO A 259 4.97 20.03 31.69
C PRO A 259 5.28 18.56 31.38
N ASN A 260 4.39 17.65 31.78
CA ASN A 260 4.48 16.22 31.45
C ASN A 260 4.16 15.90 29.98
N TRP A 261 3.96 16.92 29.15
CA TRP A 261 3.63 16.81 27.73
C TRP A 261 4.53 17.73 26.90
N ALA A 262 4.70 17.41 25.63
CA ALA A 262 5.49 18.21 24.70
C ALA A 262 4.94 18.14 23.27
N LYS A 263 5.26 19.15 22.46
CA LYS A 263 4.95 19.18 21.03
C LYS A 263 5.77 18.14 20.27
N THR A 264 5.22 17.70 19.14
CA THR A 264 5.87 16.79 18.19
C THR A 264 5.93 17.41 16.80
N ARG A 265 6.54 16.70 15.86
CA ARG A 265 6.46 17.02 14.42
C ARG A 265 5.02 17.10 13.89
N TYR A 266 4.09 16.34 14.45
CA TYR A 266 2.75 16.15 13.88
C TYR A 266 1.65 16.90 14.63
N VAL A 267 1.73 16.93 15.95
CA VAL A 267 0.65 17.44 16.80
C VAL A 267 1.21 18.33 17.91
N GLU A 268 0.35 19.22 18.41
CA GLU A 268 0.70 20.19 19.45
C GLU A 268 1.02 19.55 20.81
N TRP A 269 0.67 18.28 21.04
CA TRP A 269 1.05 17.59 22.27
C TRP A 269 1.03 16.05 22.16
N THR A 270 1.95 15.43 22.90
CA THR A 270 1.95 14.03 23.38
C THR A 270 2.60 14.00 24.77
N SER A 271 2.73 12.84 25.43
CA SER A 271 3.52 12.74 26.66
C SER A 271 4.99 13.11 26.43
N TRP A 272 5.62 13.72 27.43
CA TRP A 272 7.03 14.11 27.32
C TRP A 272 7.93 12.91 27.02
N LYS A 273 7.66 11.75 27.63
CA LYS A 273 8.41 10.51 27.35
C LYS A 273 8.35 10.12 25.88
N ALA A 274 7.20 10.23 25.21
CA ALA A 274 7.08 9.92 23.79
C ALA A 274 7.82 10.94 22.92
N ALA A 275 7.65 12.24 23.20
CA ALA A 275 8.34 13.31 22.48
C ALA A 275 9.87 13.31 22.67
N ALA A 276 10.37 12.80 23.80
CA ALA A 276 11.79 12.75 24.11
C ALA A 276 12.52 11.56 23.47
N THR A 277 11.81 10.69 22.76
CA THR A 277 12.42 9.60 21.99
C THR A 277 13.01 10.12 20.69
N LEU A 278 13.89 9.35 20.06
CA LEU A 278 14.59 9.80 18.86
C LEU A 278 13.68 9.83 17.62
N TRP A 279 14.03 10.68 16.65
CA TRP A 279 13.40 10.66 15.33
C TRP A 279 14.26 9.91 14.29
N PRO A 280 13.77 8.85 13.63
CA PRO A 280 14.52 8.13 12.60
C PRO A 280 14.75 9.03 11.38
N ASN A 281 15.97 9.01 10.85
CA ASN A 281 16.35 9.80 9.69
C ASN A 281 17.67 9.31 9.07
N ALA A 282 17.88 9.61 7.80
CA ALA A 282 19.11 9.34 7.05
C ALA A 282 19.81 10.62 6.60
N GLY A 283 21.14 10.54 6.50
CA GLY A 283 21.98 11.64 6.06
C GLY A 283 23.46 11.32 6.25
N SER A 284 24.32 11.94 5.44
CA SER A 284 25.78 11.84 5.56
C SER A 284 26.29 10.39 5.60
N GLY A 285 25.74 9.50 4.76
CA GLY A 285 26.15 8.09 4.65
C GLY A 285 25.69 7.17 5.79
N SER A 286 24.77 7.63 6.65
CA SER A 286 24.24 6.83 7.77
C SER A 286 22.77 7.12 8.06
N SER A 287 22.10 6.19 8.71
CA SER A 287 20.74 6.37 9.23
C SER A 287 20.67 6.11 10.73
N THR A 288 19.66 6.68 11.38
CA THR A 288 19.36 6.43 12.80
C THR A 288 18.00 5.76 12.93
N GLN A 289 17.92 4.75 13.78
CA GLN A 289 16.72 3.97 14.12
C GLN A 289 16.61 3.75 15.62
N GLY A 290 15.40 3.52 16.11
CA GLY A 290 15.14 3.02 17.46
C GLY A 290 14.99 1.50 17.50
N GLU A 291 14.97 0.91 18.69
CA GLU A 291 14.63 -0.51 18.88
C GLU A 291 13.21 -0.84 18.40
N SER A 292 12.30 0.13 18.36
CA SER A 292 10.94 -0.01 17.80
C SER A 292 10.89 0.10 16.27
N SER A 293 11.97 0.54 15.62
CA SER A 293 11.96 0.71 14.18
C SER A 293 12.02 -0.65 13.49
N GLY A 294 10.94 -1.02 12.78
CA GLY A 294 10.88 -2.27 12.02
C GLY A 294 11.73 -2.27 10.75
N MET A 295 11.88 -3.43 10.11
CA MET A 295 12.69 -3.59 8.88
C MET A 295 12.27 -2.62 7.76
N GLY A 296 10.98 -2.24 7.67
CA GLY A 296 10.50 -1.25 6.72
C GLY A 296 11.14 0.14 6.90
N VAL A 297 11.46 0.53 8.15
CA VAL A 297 12.18 1.78 8.43
C VAL A 297 13.64 1.66 7.97
N TYR A 298 14.32 0.54 8.27
CA TYR A 298 15.69 0.33 7.77
C TYR A 298 15.78 0.34 6.25
N ALA A 299 14.81 -0.26 5.56
CA ALA A 299 14.73 -0.23 4.11
C ALA A 299 14.49 1.18 3.55
N HIS A 300 13.55 1.93 4.15
CA HIS A 300 13.29 3.34 3.79
C HIS A 300 14.54 4.20 3.90
N GLU A 301 15.23 4.10 5.04
CA GLU A 301 16.40 4.92 5.32
C GLU A 301 17.60 4.52 4.45
N LEU A 302 17.74 3.23 4.13
CA LEU A 302 18.71 2.77 3.14
C LEU A 302 18.43 3.37 1.75
N THR A 303 17.16 3.49 1.35
CA THR A 303 16.82 4.12 0.07
C THR A 303 17.23 5.59 -0.01
N HIS A 304 17.14 6.35 1.08
CA HIS A 304 17.72 7.70 1.12
C HIS A 304 19.21 7.71 0.83
N LEU A 305 19.95 6.75 1.36
CA LEU A 305 21.38 6.61 1.12
C LEU A 305 21.71 6.19 -0.33
N LEU A 306 20.73 5.68 -1.08
CA LEU A 306 20.80 5.41 -2.51
C LEU A 306 20.36 6.60 -3.38
N GLY A 307 19.85 7.69 -2.79
CA GLY A 307 19.61 8.95 -3.48
C GLY A 307 18.17 9.25 -3.87
N ILE A 308 17.19 8.76 -3.12
CA ILE A 308 15.78 9.19 -3.25
C ILE A 308 15.34 9.97 -2.01
N GLY A 309 14.68 11.11 -2.19
CA GLY A 309 14.09 11.90 -1.09
C GLY A 309 12.75 11.36 -0.57
N ASP A 310 12.20 12.02 0.44
CA ASP A 310 10.87 11.69 0.99
C ASP A 310 9.71 12.13 0.09
N ASN A 311 8.68 11.29 -0.02
CA ASN A 311 7.46 11.59 -0.75
C ASN A 311 6.19 11.39 0.08
N TYR A 312 6.09 12.16 1.16
CA TYR A 312 4.92 12.17 2.02
C TYR A 312 4.59 13.57 2.55
N ASN A 313 3.36 13.74 3.01
CA ASN A 313 2.84 14.93 3.68
C ASN A 313 2.96 14.82 5.22
N ASN A 314 2.61 15.90 5.93
CA ASN A 314 2.19 15.79 7.33
C ASN A 314 0.68 15.48 7.38
N PRO A 315 0.25 14.33 7.95
CA PRO A 315 -1.17 13.96 8.00
C PRO A 315 -2.04 14.91 8.83
N TYR A 316 -1.44 15.71 9.73
CA TYR A 316 -2.14 16.68 10.58
C TYR A 316 -1.72 18.13 10.29
N GLY A 317 -1.09 18.38 9.15
CA GLY A 317 -0.62 19.72 8.79
C GLY A 317 -1.76 20.72 8.57
N GLU A 318 -1.48 21.99 8.82
CA GLU A 318 -2.35 23.13 8.49
C GLU A 318 -1.63 24.05 7.49
N PRO A 319 -2.12 24.22 6.25
CA PRO A 319 -3.33 23.61 5.69
C PRO A 319 -3.17 22.09 5.44
N LEU A 320 -4.30 21.37 5.53
CA LEU A 320 -4.35 19.93 5.33
C LEU A 320 -4.02 19.58 3.88
N ARG A 321 -3.20 18.54 3.70
CA ARG A 321 -2.84 18.02 2.38
C ARG A 321 -2.91 16.50 2.41
N ARG A 322 -3.50 15.88 1.40
CA ARG A 322 -3.62 14.42 1.27
C ARG A 322 -2.25 13.74 1.05
N ALA A 323 -2.08 12.54 1.58
CA ALA A 323 -0.86 11.74 1.46
C ALA A 323 -0.47 11.42 0.02
N TYR A 324 0.78 11.69 -0.39
CA TYR A 324 1.17 11.68 -1.82
C TYR A 324 1.06 10.31 -2.50
N THR A 325 1.69 9.31 -1.88
CA THR A 325 1.71 7.90 -2.31
C THR A 325 1.31 6.94 -1.21
N GLY A 326 1.46 7.34 0.06
CA GLY A 326 0.92 6.61 1.21
C GLY A 326 1.55 5.23 1.38
N ILE A 327 0.74 4.20 1.62
CA ILE A 327 1.20 2.82 1.83
C ILE A 327 1.83 2.20 0.56
N TRP A 328 1.56 2.76 -0.61
CA TRP A 328 1.95 2.20 -1.91
C TRP A 328 3.42 2.41 -2.28
N SER A 329 4.16 3.26 -1.55
CA SER A 329 5.57 3.54 -1.80
C SER A 329 6.39 3.42 -0.53
N MET A 330 7.52 2.72 -0.62
CA MET A 330 8.56 2.70 0.40
C MET A 330 8.99 4.11 0.81
N MET A 331 9.06 5.07 -0.12
CA MET A 331 9.45 6.47 0.15
C MET A 331 8.32 7.33 0.73
N SER A 332 7.26 6.68 1.22
CA SER A 332 6.11 7.32 1.85
C SER A 332 5.77 6.65 3.18
N ARG A 333 4.56 6.10 3.34
CA ARG A 333 4.16 5.29 4.52
C ARG A 333 4.17 3.80 4.21
N GLY A 334 4.71 3.39 3.06
CA GLY A 334 5.04 2.00 2.77
C GLY A 334 6.00 1.38 3.79
N SER A 335 6.85 2.19 4.42
CA SER A 335 7.71 1.76 5.53
C SER A 335 6.95 1.35 6.80
N PHE A 336 5.66 1.68 6.92
CA PHE A 336 4.80 1.32 8.06
C PHE A 336 4.09 -0.03 7.84
N ASN A 337 4.24 -0.61 6.66
CA ASN A 337 3.59 -1.85 6.26
C ASN A 337 3.97 -3.04 7.16
N GLY A 338 3.04 -3.97 7.34
CA GLY A 338 3.14 -5.07 8.30
C GLY A 338 1.80 -5.34 8.99
N PRO A 339 1.64 -6.52 9.61
CA PRO A 339 0.40 -6.88 10.29
C PRO A 339 0.15 -6.02 11.52
N GLY A 340 -1.11 -5.76 11.86
CA GLY A 340 -1.50 -4.90 12.98
C GLY A 340 -1.31 -3.40 12.73
N GLY A 341 -0.87 -3.00 11.54
CA GLY A 341 -0.86 -1.60 11.09
C GLY A 341 -0.01 -0.64 11.94
N PRO A 342 -0.20 0.68 11.78
CA PRO A 342 0.65 1.71 12.39
C PRO A 342 0.67 1.65 13.93
N HIS A 343 -0.43 1.24 14.57
CA HIS A 343 -0.58 1.23 16.03
C HIS A 343 0.18 0.10 16.75
N THR A 344 0.93 -0.71 16.01
CA THR A 344 1.81 -1.74 16.58
C THR A 344 3.29 -1.46 16.39
N ARG A 345 3.65 -0.35 15.72
CA ARG A 345 5.03 0.03 15.42
C ARG A 345 5.88 0.30 16.66
N TRP A 346 5.28 0.70 17.78
CA TRP A 346 6.00 1.04 19.01
C TRP A 346 6.58 -0.18 19.75
N GLN A 347 6.19 -1.39 19.37
CA GLN A 347 6.57 -2.62 20.05
C GLN A 347 8.06 -2.92 19.85
N ILE A 348 8.71 -3.44 20.89
CA ILE A 348 10.11 -3.88 20.84
C ILE A 348 10.20 -5.36 21.22
N PRO A 349 10.71 -6.25 20.36
CA PRO A 349 11.13 -6.00 18.98
C PRO A 349 9.92 -5.77 18.05
N PRO A 350 10.11 -5.06 16.92
CA PRO A 350 9.04 -4.66 16.01
C PRO A 350 8.69 -5.78 15.03
N THR A 351 7.83 -6.70 15.47
CA THR A 351 7.42 -7.89 14.69
C THR A 351 6.09 -7.73 13.94
N ASN A 352 5.49 -6.53 13.97
CA ASN A 352 4.15 -6.24 13.43
C ASN A 352 4.21 -5.03 12.48
N GLY A 353 3.52 -3.92 12.76
CA GLY A 353 3.62 -2.71 11.95
C GLY A 353 5.06 -2.27 11.71
N GLY A 354 5.42 -1.98 10.47
CA GLY A 354 6.78 -1.66 10.04
C GLY A 354 7.74 -2.86 9.93
N SER A 355 7.31 -4.09 10.25
CA SER A 355 8.16 -5.28 10.12
C SER A 355 8.44 -5.70 8.67
N MET A 356 7.63 -5.25 7.72
CA MET A 356 7.80 -5.58 6.30
C MET A 356 7.29 -4.44 5.42
N GLY A 357 8.19 -3.53 5.04
CA GLY A 357 7.83 -2.37 4.22
C GLY A 357 7.32 -2.78 2.83
N SER A 358 6.49 -1.94 2.20
CA SER A 358 6.05 -2.19 0.82
C SER A 358 7.19 -2.07 -0.18
N LEU A 359 7.00 -2.63 -1.38
CA LEU A 359 7.99 -2.52 -2.45
C LEU A 359 8.13 -1.08 -2.94
N HIS A 360 9.28 -0.76 -3.53
CA HIS A 360 9.45 0.51 -4.24
C HIS A 360 8.48 0.59 -5.43
N THR A 361 8.00 1.80 -5.74
CA THR A 361 7.22 2.02 -6.96
C THR A 361 8.11 1.80 -8.19
N VAL A 362 7.51 1.57 -9.36
CA VAL A 362 8.31 1.39 -10.61
C VAL A 362 9.23 2.60 -10.85
N ARG A 363 8.75 3.82 -10.56
CA ARG A 363 9.54 5.05 -10.64
C ARG A 363 10.78 5.00 -9.75
N ASP A 364 10.62 4.59 -8.50
CA ASP A 364 11.73 4.52 -7.54
C ASP A 364 12.69 3.38 -7.89
N LYS A 365 12.18 2.19 -8.26
CA LYS A 365 13.00 1.06 -8.71
C LYS A 365 13.90 1.43 -9.88
N LEU A 366 13.40 2.15 -10.88
CA LEU A 366 14.21 2.61 -12.01
C LEU A 366 15.29 3.59 -11.56
N LYS A 367 14.93 4.57 -10.71
CA LYS A 367 15.85 5.61 -10.27
C LYS A 367 17.08 5.07 -9.52
N ILE A 368 16.89 4.07 -8.66
CA ILE A 368 17.99 3.43 -7.93
C ILE A 368 18.46 2.11 -8.56
N GLY A 369 18.03 1.82 -9.79
CA GLY A 369 18.55 0.71 -10.59
C GLY A 369 18.16 -0.69 -10.08
N LEU A 370 17.07 -0.82 -9.34
CA LEU A 370 16.49 -2.10 -8.92
C LEU A 370 15.76 -2.81 -10.07
N LEU A 371 15.16 -2.05 -10.99
CA LEU A 371 14.51 -2.56 -12.20
C LEU A 371 15.29 -2.16 -13.45
N GLY A 372 15.37 -3.05 -14.44
CA GLY A 372 15.96 -2.75 -15.74
C GLY A 372 14.99 -1.97 -16.64
N GLU A 373 15.51 -1.11 -17.52
CA GLU A 373 14.69 -0.32 -18.45
C GLU A 373 13.90 -1.22 -19.42
N GLU A 374 14.40 -2.42 -19.72
CA GLU A 374 13.75 -3.42 -20.57
C GLU A 374 12.38 -3.91 -20.04
N HIS A 375 12.07 -3.65 -18.77
CA HIS A 375 10.82 -4.03 -18.12
C HIS A 375 9.81 -2.87 -18.00
N VAL A 376 10.09 -1.71 -18.58
CA VAL A 376 9.19 -0.55 -18.54
C VAL A 376 8.98 0.03 -19.93
N LEU A 377 7.74 0.02 -20.39
CA LEU A 377 7.38 0.60 -21.68
C LEU A 377 7.41 2.14 -21.59
N ARG A 378 8.25 2.80 -22.40
CA ARG A 378 8.40 4.25 -22.47
C ARG A 378 7.56 4.85 -23.60
N LEU A 379 6.59 5.67 -23.23
CA LEU A 379 5.68 6.35 -24.15
C LEU A 379 5.85 7.87 -24.05
N SER A 380 5.31 8.58 -25.03
CA SER A 380 5.19 10.04 -25.05
C SER A 380 3.71 10.35 -25.25
N ARG A 381 3.15 11.20 -24.39
CA ARG A 381 1.78 11.69 -24.58
C ARG A 381 1.61 12.32 -25.95
N GLU A 382 2.55 13.15 -26.36
CA GLU A 382 2.48 13.92 -27.61
C GLU A 382 2.46 13.02 -28.85
N ALA A 383 3.15 11.88 -28.78
CA ALA A 383 3.15 10.89 -29.85
C ALA A 383 1.87 10.03 -29.90
N LEU A 384 1.08 9.92 -28.82
CA LEU A 384 -0.12 9.05 -28.80
C LEU A 384 -1.21 9.50 -29.80
N ALA A 385 -1.35 10.80 -30.05
CA ALA A 385 -2.36 11.31 -30.99
C ALA A 385 -2.11 10.85 -32.43
N SER A 386 -0.83 10.72 -32.84
CA SER A 386 -0.43 10.33 -34.19
C SER A 386 -0.10 8.84 -34.32
N SER A 387 0.29 8.16 -33.24
CA SER A 387 0.64 6.73 -33.24
C SER A 387 -0.56 5.82 -32.97
N GLY A 388 -1.51 6.27 -32.16
CA GLY A 388 -2.70 5.51 -31.78
C GLY A 388 -2.71 5.04 -30.32
N MET A 389 -3.70 4.24 -29.96
CA MET A 389 -3.83 3.65 -28.64
C MET A 389 -2.74 2.59 -28.40
N VAL A 390 -2.16 2.62 -27.21
CA VAL A 390 -1.23 1.60 -26.73
C VAL A 390 -1.96 0.63 -25.80
N THR A 391 -1.77 -0.67 -25.99
CA THR A 391 -2.22 -1.73 -25.06
C THR A 391 -1.02 -2.56 -24.61
N ALA A 392 -0.89 -2.78 -23.30
CA ALA A 392 0.21 -3.51 -22.69
C ALA A 392 -0.27 -4.45 -21.59
N GLN A 393 0.42 -5.57 -21.40
CA GLN A 393 0.24 -6.43 -20.22
C GLN A 393 1.33 -6.10 -19.20
N VAL A 394 0.92 -5.73 -17.99
CA VAL A 394 1.80 -5.33 -16.89
C VAL A 394 1.69 -6.36 -15.78
N THR A 395 2.82 -6.91 -15.36
CA THR A 395 2.93 -7.89 -14.26
C THR A 395 3.14 -7.18 -12.93
N ALA A 396 2.61 -7.74 -11.85
CA ALA A 396 2.76 -7.20 -10.50
C ALA A 396 4.23 -6.95 -10.14
N ARG A 397 4.52 -5.80 -9.50
CA ARG A 397 5.88 -5.34 -9.15
C ARG A 397 6.66 -6.24 -8.18
N ALA A 398 5.96 -7.16 -7.53
CA ALA A 398 6.52 -8.17 -6.65
C ALA A 398 7.04 -9.42 -7.39
N VAL A 399 6.70 -9.57 -8.67
CA VAL A 399 6.97 -10.75 -9.47
C VAL A 399 7.97 -10.43 -10.58
N ASP A 400 8.89 -11.36 -10.82
CA ASP A 400 9.74 -11.36 -12.01
C ASP A 400 8.89 -11.44 -13.28
N ALA A 401 8.80 -10.36 -14.05
CA ALA A 401 8.03 -10.33 -15.30
C ALA A 401 8.66 -11.23 -16.41
N GLY A 402 9.85 -11.77 -16.16
CA GLY A 402 10.62 -12.56 -17.11
C GLY A 402 11.23 -11.71 -18.22
N PRO A 403 12.04 -12.31 -19.12
CA PRO A 403 12.91 -11.56 -20.04
C PRO A 403 12.22 -10.64 -21.06
N LYS A 404 10.91 -10.74 -21.21
CA LYS A 404 10.10 -9.95 -22.17
C LYS A 404 8.87 -9.32 -21.53
N GLY A 405 8.67 -9.51 -20.23
CA GLY A 405 7.51 -8.97 -19.54
C GLY A 405 7.75 -7.55 -19.04
N LEU A 406 6.66 -6.81 -18.93
CA LEU A 406 6.67 -5.46 -18.36
C LEU A 406 6.24 -5.50 -16.90
N THR A 407 6.88 -4.67 -16.08
CA THR A 407 6.49 -4.35 -14.70
C THR A 407 5.79 -2.99 -14.61
N GLY A 408 5.92 -2.14 -15.65
CA GLY A 408 5.17 -0.89 -15.72
C GLY A 408 5.16 -0.23 -17.09
N VAL A 409 4.39 0.85 -17.20
CA VAL A 409 4.35 1.75 -18.35
C VAL A 409 4.60 3.17 -17.86
N ASN A 410 5.47 3.91 -18.52
CA ASN A 410 5.78 5.30 -18.21
C ASN A 410 5.46 6.19 -19.42
N ILE A 411 4.62 7.20 -19.23
CA ILE A 411 4.15 8.09 -20.29
C ILE A 411 4.70 9.49 -20.01
N ALA A 412 5.72 9.89 -20.76
CA ALA A 412 6.33 11.20 -20.65
C ALA A 412 5.40 12.31 -21.15
N LEU A 413 5.44 13.44 -20.45
CA LEU A 413 4.77 14.69 -20.76
C LEU A 413 5.84 15.72 -21.09
N ASN A 414 5.75 16.39 -22.23
CA ASN A 414 6.59 17.58 -22.47
C ASN A 414 6.28 18.68 -21.45
N LYS A 415 5.02 18.75 -21.02
CA LYS A 415 4.52 19.66 -19.99
C LYS A 415 3.23 19.14 -19.39
N ASP A 416 3.13 19.16 -18.07
CA ASP A 416 1.86 19.00 -17.35
C ASP A 416 0.93 20.20 -17.60
N LEU A 417 -0.25 19.90 -18.12
CA LEU A 417 -1.27 20.87 -18.50
C LEU A 417 -2.37 21.01 -17.44
N SER A 418 -2.26 20.31 -16.31
CA SER A 418 -3.21 20.44 -15.19
C SER A 418 -3.36 21.91 -14.78
N PRO A 419 -4.59 22.39 -14.50
CA PRO A 419 -4.79 23.73 -13.98
C PRO A 419 -4.11 23.88 -12.62
N ALA A 420 -3.66 25.09 -12.31
CA ALA A 420 -3.10 25.38 -10.99
C ALA A 420 -4.15 25.18 -9.88
N CYS A 421 -3.70 24.66 -8.74
CA CYS A 421 -4.49 24.52 -7.52
C CYS A 421 -3.69 25.04 -6.32
N THR A 422 -4.35 25.18 -5.16
CA THR A 422 -3.67 25.55 -3.90
C THR A 422 -4.06 24.60 -2.77
N VAL A 423 -3.06 24.19 -2.00
CA VAL A 423 -3.25 23.37 -0.79
C VAL A 423 -3.98 24.12 0.32
N ALA A 424 -4.04 25.46 0.25
CA ALA A 424 -4.76 26.27 1.23
C ALA A 424 -6.27 26.04 1.24
N THR A 425 -6.85 25.60 0.12
CA THR A 425 -8.30 25.39 -0.03
C THR A 425 -8.66 24.02 -0.59
N ASN A 426 -7.68 23.24 -1.08
CA ASN A 426 -7.92 21.92 -1.64
C ASN A 426 -6.86 20.92 -1.13
N PRO A 427 -7.21 19.98 -0.23
CA PRO A 427 -6.28 18.97 0.27
C PRO A 427 -5.81 17.99 -0.82
N LEU A 428 -6.56 17.85 -1.92
CA LEU A 428 -6.23 17.02 -3.08
C LEU A 428 -5.32 17.72 -4.09
N CYS A 429 -4.83 18.92 -3.78
CA CYS A 429 -3.93 19.65 -4.67
C CYS A 429 -2.55 18.96 -4.77
N ASP A 430 -2.29 18.39 -5.95
CA ASP A 430 -1.03 17.71 -6.27
C ASP A 430 0.13 18.69 -6.53
N GLY A 431 -0.17 19.96 -6.81
CA GLY A 431 0.81 21.02 -7.09
C GLY A 431 1.34 21.03 -8.52
N GLY A 432 0.89 20.11 -9.39
CA GLY A 432 1.25 20.03 -10.80
C GLY A 432 2.76 19.88 -11.10
N SER A 433 3.13 20.27 -12.33
CA SER A 433 4.50 20.20 -12.85
C SER A 433 5.07 18.77 -12.89
N PHE A 434 4.22 17.79 -13.18
CA PHE A 434 4.66 16.42 -13.36
C PHE A 434 5.32 16.20 -14.73
N ASN A 435 6.24 15.24 -14.78
CA ASN A 435 6.94 14.88 -16.01
C ASN A 435 6.30 13.68 -16.70
N ASN A 436 5.65 12.79 -15.95
CA ASN A 436 5.13 11.55 -16.51
C ASN A 436 3.89 11.06 -15.77
N TYR A 437 3.13 10.19 -16.42
CA TYR A 437 2.31 9.18 -15.76
C TYR A 437 3.06 7.86 -15.65
N THR A 438 2.84 7.12 -14.56
CA THR A 438 3.35 5.75 -14.39
C THR A 438 2.19 4.82 -14.01
N ILE A 439 2.08 3.71 -14.73
CA ILE A 439 1.14 2.61 -14.49
C ILE A 439 1.93 1.41 -13.99
N GLU A 440 1.57 0.87 -12.84
CA GLU A 440 2.14 -0.36 -12.29
C GLU A 440 1.06 -1.25 -11.65
N VAL A 441 1.36 -2.53 -11.44
CA VAL A 441 0.45 -3.48 -10.80
C VAL A 441 0.96 -3.83 -9.41
N VAL A 442 0.08 -3.77 -8.42
CA VAL A 442 0.33 -4.21 -7.05
C VAL A 442 -0.44 -5.50 -6.81
N ASP A 443 0.21 -6.49 -6.18
CA ASP A 443 -0.45 -7.69 -5.69
C ASP A 443 0.01 -7.95 -4.26
N ARG A 444 -0.90 -8.48 -3.43
CA ARG A 444 -0.65 -8.73 -2.01
C ARG A 444 0.22 -9.97 -1.82
N MET A 445 1.50 -9.88 -2.20
CA MET A 445 2.50 -10.93 -2.05
C MET A 445 3.91 -10.41 -1.74
N GLY A 446 4.68 -11.24 -1.03
CA GLY A 446 5.96 -10.93 -0.42
C GLY A 446 5.85 -9.66 0.42
N ALA A 447 6.77 -8.72 0.21
CA ALA A 447 6.77 -7.43 0.90
C ALA A 447 5.46 -6.62 0.75
N ASP A 448 4.73 -6.78 -0.35
CA ASP A 448 3.42 -6.13 -0.55
C ASP A 448 2.24 -6.91 0.10
N SER A 449 2.46 -8.04 0.79
CA SER A 449 1.36 -8.83 1.39
C SER A 449 0.45 -8.04 2.32
N PHE A 450 1.00 -7.05 3.02
CA PHE A 450 0.29 -6.22 3.98
C PHE A 450 -0.22 -4.89 3.39
N THR A 451 0.00 -4.63 2.10
CA THR A 451 -0.66 -3.48 1.45
C THR A 451 -2.18 -3.75 1.39
N PRO A 452 -3.02 -2.72 1.45
CA PRO A 452 -4.45 -2.91 1.70
C PRO A 452 -5.17 -3.61 0.55
N ASP A 453 -4.70 -3.50 -0.69
CA ASP A 453 -5.40 -3.95 -1.89
C ASP A 453 -4.44 -4.50 -2.96
N ARG A 454 -5.00 -5.09 -4.02
CA ARG A 454 -4.32 -5.49 -5.27
C ARG A 454 -5.01 -4.82 -6.45
N GLY A 455 -4.27 -4.46 -7.50
CA GLY A 455 -4.85 -3.77 -8.65
C GLY A 455 -3.84 -2.95 -9.41
N VAL A 456 -4.32 -1.98 -10.19
CA VAL A 456 -3.48 -1.06 -10.95
C VAL A 456 -3.29 0.24 -10.18
N LEU A 457 -2.03 0.57 -9.89
CA LEU A 457 -1.63 1.85 -9.32
C LEU A 457 -1.27 2.82 -10.47
N LEU A 458 -2.05 3.87 -10.62
CA LEU A 458 -1.78 4.98 -11.54
C LEU A 458 -1.24 6.17 -10.75
N SER A 459 -0.14 6.77 -11.22
CA SER A 459 0.43 7.95 -10.55
C SER A 459 1.02 8.96 -11.52
N LYS A 460 0.94 10.24 -11.15
CA LYS A 460 1.76 11.30 -11.75
C LYS A 460 3.14 11.27 -11.11
N THR A 461 4.21 11.47 -11.88
CA THR A 461 5.59 11.35 -11.42
C THR A 461 6.48 12.47 -11.96
N LYS A 462 7.45 12.88 -11.15
CA LYS A 462 8.55 13.78 -11.52
C LYS A 462 9.87 13.01 -11.60
N ASN A 463 10.74 13.45 -12.48
CA ASN A 463 12.08 12.86 -12.65
C ASN A 463 13.00 13.24 -11.48
N ALA A 464 12.87 14.46 -10.98
CA ALA A 464 13.57 14.95 -9.78
C ALA A 464 12.74 14.75 -8.51
N ASP A 465 13.41 14.67 -7.35
CA ASP A 465 12.77 14.50 -6.04
C ASP A 465 12.28 15.83 -5.47
N SER A 466 11.43 16.52 -6.24
CA SER A 466 10.76 17.74 -5.79
C SER A 466 9.37 17.36 -5.25
N ALA A 467 9.29 17.09 -3.94
CA ALA A 467 8.09 16.61 -3.28
C ALA A 467 6.87 17.56 -3.48
N PRO A 468 5.67 17.03 -3.78
CA PRO A 468 5.42 15.64 -4.18
C PRO A 468 6.06 15.35 -5.54
N PHE A 469 6.91 14.32 -5.58
CA PHE A 469 7.52 13.84 -6.83
C PHE A 469 6.81 12.60 -7.37
N GLN A 470 5.90 12.01 -6.60
CA GLN A 470 4.93 11.04 -7.09
C GLN A 470 3.59 11.30 -6.40
N TRP A 471 2.50 11.27 -7.17
CA TRP A 471 1.15 11.50 -6.68
C TRP A 471 0.22 10.44 -7.23
N VAL A 472 -0.37 9.63 -6.35
CA VAL A 472 -1.35 8.59 -6.73
C VAL A 472 -2.62 9.24 -7.25
N VAL A 473 -3.07 8.81 -8.43
CA VAL A 473 -4.41 9.07 -8.94
C VAL A 473 -5.32 8.09 -8.20
N ASP A 474 -6.28 8.64 -7.48
CA ASP A 474 -7.13 7.89 -6.58
C ASP A 474 -8.46 7.51 -7.27
N ALA A 475 -8.73 6.21 -7.38
CA ALA A 475 -10.01 5.72 -7.92
C ALA A 475 -11.21 6.05 -7.00
N ASN A 476 -10.95 6.32 -5.72
CA ASN A 476 -11.92 6.55 -4.66
C ASN A 476 -11.54 7.80 -3.82
N PRO A 477 -11.52 9.01 -4.40
CA PRO A 477 -10.94 10.20 -3.77
C PRO A 477 -11.74 10.79 -2.60
N GLN A 478 -12.89 10.20 -2.26
CA GLN A 478 -13.68 10.59 -1.10
C GLN A 478 -12.96 10.26 0.22
N ASP A 479 -13.39 10.89 1.32
CA ASP A 479 -12.96 10.43 2.64
C ASP A 479 -13.43 8.98 2.88
N ILE A 480 -12.49 8.09 3.20
CA ILE A 480 -12.77 6.68 3.47
C ILE A 480 -13.52 6.46 4.80
N ASP A 481 -13.66 7.50 5.62
CA ASP A 481 -14.42 7.52 6.88
C ASP A 481 -13.92 6.53 7.94
N MET A 482 -12.63 6.17 7.88
CA MET A 482 -12.01 5.15 8.72
C MET A 482 -11.76 5.67 10.15
N ILE A 483 -12.12 4.84 11.14
CA ILE A 483 -11.75 5.05 12.54
C ILE A 483 -10.26 4.72 12.70
N ASP A 484 -9.53 5.64 13.30
CA ASP A 484 -8.13 5.51 13.69
C ASP A 484 -8.03 4.78 15.04
N PHE A 485 -8.65 5.37 16.06
CA PHE A 485 -8.70 4.82 17.43
C PHE A 485 -9.91 5.35 18.20
N TYR A 486 -10.15 4.80 19.39
CA TYR A 486 -11.10 5.33 20.35
C TYR A 486 -10.37 6.10 21.45
N ARG A 487 -10.80 7.33 21.71
CA ARG A 487 -10.29 8.15 22.83
C ARG A 487 -10.60 7.48 24.18
N PRO A 488 -9.95 7.89 25.28
CA PRO A 488 -10.24 7.39 26.62
C PRO A 488 -11.72 7.50 27.05
N ASP A 489 -12.44 8.51 26.56
CA ASP A 489 -13.88 8.68 26.78
C ASP A 489 -14.79 7.80 25.89
N GLY A 490 -14.20 6.99 24.99
CA GLY A 490 -14.91 6.13 24.05
C GLY A 490 -15.33 6.80 22.74
N THR A 491 -15.00 8.08 22.53
CA THR A 491 -15.30 8.79 21.27
C THR A 491 -14.42 8.25 20.14
N PRO A 492 -14.98 7.88 18.97
CA PRO A 492 -14.17 7.48 17.82
C PRO A 492 -13.41 8.70 17.26
N GLN A 493 -12.11 8.55 17.08
CA GLN A 493 -11.29 9.46 16.31
C GLN A 493 -11.09 8.87 14.91
N LYS A 494 -11.50 9.61 13.87
CA LYS A 494 -11.28 9.23 12.48
C LYS A 494 -9.89 9.65 12.00
N ILE A 495 -9.35 8.93 11.02
CA ILE A 495 -8.15 9.40 10.31
C ILE A 495 -8.45 10.72 9.59
N THR A 496 -7.45 11.56 9.40
CA THR A 496 -7.63 12.80 8.62
C THR A 496 -7.57 12.50 7.12
N MET A 497 -7.99 13.45 6.27
CA MET A 497 -7.71 13.38 4.82
C MET A 497 -6.20 13.35 4.49
N GLY A 498 -5.35 13.72 5.45
CA GLY A 498 -3.89 13.66 5.31
C GLY A 498 -3.30 12.29 5.63
N ASP A 499 -4.04 11.39 6.28
CA ASP A 499 -3.56 10.05 6.61
C ASP A 499 -3.33 9.23 5.33
N TYR A 500 -2.34 8.35 5.36
CA TYR A 500 -1.98 7.54 4.21
C TYR A 500 -2.98 6.42 3.92
N ARG A 501 -3.75 6.00 4.93
CA ARG A 501 -4.81 4.99 4.81
C ARG A 501 -6.02 5.51 4.03
N GLN A 502 -6.11 6.82 3.77
CA GLN A 502 -7.05 7.37 2.79
C GLN A 502 -6.83 6.82 1.38
N LEU A 503 -5.66 6.25 1.08
CA LEU A 503 -5.38 5.61 -0.21
C LEU A 503 -5.61 4.10 -0.21
N SER A 504 -6.27 3.53 0.81
CA SER A 504 -6.39 2.07 0.94
C SER A 504 -7.21 1.41 -0.17
N ASP A 505 -8.14 2.15 -0.76
CA ASP A 505 -9.03 1.75 -1.85
C ASP A 505 -8.71 2.47 -3.17
N ALA A 506 -7.52 3.06 -3.29
CA ALA A 506 -7.14 3.91 -4.43
C ALA A 506 -6.83 3.15 -5.73
N LEU A 507 -6.60 1.83 -5.68
CA LEU A 507 -6.21 1.05 -6.87
C LEU A 507 -7.39 0.89 -7.83
N PHE A 508 -7.09 0.88 -9.13
CA PHE A 508 -8.07 0.62 -10.19
C PHE A 508 -8.22 -0.89 -10.44
N HIS A 509 -9.43 -1.31 -10.79
CA HIS A 509 -9.82 -2.71 -11.02
C HIS A 509 -10.50 -2.91 -12.37
N ALA A 510 -10.39 -4.11 -12.95
CA ALA A 510 -11.02 -4.39 -14.24
C ALA A 510 -12.50 -4.78 -14.10
N GLY A 511 -13.37 -4.18 -14.92
CA GLY A 511 -14.77 -4.55 -15.02
C GLY A 511 -15.74 -3.67 -14.23
N ALA A 512 -17.03 -3.99 -14.32
CA ALA A 512 -18.11 -3.22 -13.71
C ALA A 512 -18.38 -3.65 -12.25
N ASP A 513 -18.93 -2.71 -11.48
CA ASP A 513 -19.41 -2.95 -10.10
C ASP A 513 -18.35 -3.57 -9.18
N THR A 514 -17.09 -3.21 -9.38
CA THR A 514 -15.95 -3.72 -8.61
C THR A 514 -15.83 -3.09 -7.23
N GLY A 515 -16.42 -1.90 -7.03
CA GLY A 515 -16.11 -1.02 -5.89
C GLY A 515 -15.00 0.00 -6.20
N SER A 516 -14.40 -0.07 -7.38
CA SER A 516 -13.39 0.87 -7.88
C SER A 516 -13.68 1.26 -9.35
N GLN A 517 -12.84 2.12 -9.91
CA GLN A 517 -12.89 2.53 -11.30
C GLN A 517 -12.06 1.59 -12.19
N TYR A 518 -12.49 1.44 -13.45
CA TYR A 518 -11.75 0.70 -14.49
C TYR A 518 -11.16 1.61 -15.57
N GLU A 519 -11.35 2.92 -15.46
CA GLU A 519 -10.81 3.92 -16.39
C GLU A 519 -10.54 5.25 -15.69
N TYR A 520 -9.64 6.05 -16.25
CA TYR A 520 -9.35 7.41 -15.78
C TYR A 520 -9.13 8.35 -16.97
N VAL A 521 -9.83 9.47 -16.97
CA VAL A 521 -9.69 10.53 -17.97
C VAL A 521 -9.02 11.74 -17.32
N ASP A 522 -7.86 12.13 -17.85
CA ASP A 522 -7.29 13.45 -17.58
C ASP A 522 -7.54 14.35 -18.77
N GLU A 523 -8.60 15.16 -18.69
CA GLU A 523 -8.96 16.12 -19.73
C GLU A 523 -7.89 17.18 -19.93
N ALA A 524 -7.19 17.60 -18.89
CA ALA A 524 -6.18 18.65 -18.97
C ALA A 524 -4.94 18.14 -19.72
N ASN A 525 -4.47 16.94 -19.39
CA ASN A 525 -3.37 16.31 -20.10
C ASN A 525 -3.80 15.51 -21.34
N ARG A 526 -5.06 15.55 -21.75
CA ARG A 526 -5.56 14.91 -22.98
C ARG A 526 -5.29 13.40 -23.04
N LEU A 527 -5.39 12.70 -21.91
CA LEU A 527 -5.14 11.26 -21.80
C LEU A 527 -6.36 10.50 -21.28
N HIS A 528 -6.55 9.28 -21.78
CA HIS A 528 -7.52 8.32 -21.26
C HIS A 528 -6.82 6.98 -21.00
N PHE A 529 -6.91 6.50 -19.78
CA PHE A 529 -6.35 5.24 -19.29
C PHE A 529 -7.44 4.21 -19.05
N TYR A 530 -7.16 2.95 -19.37
CA TYR A 530 -8.10 1.84 -19.25
C TYR A 530 -7.47 0.66 -18.53
N ILE A 531 -8.21 0.07 -17.60
CA ILE A 531 -7.90 -1.20 -16.95
C ILE A 531 -8.83 -2.26 -17.56
N VAL A 532 -8.32 -2.91 -18.62
CA VAL A 532 -9.16 -3.66 -19.56
C VAL A 532 -9.49 -5.06 -19.04
N ASP A 533 -8.49 -5.76 -18.52
CA ASP A 533 -8.66 -7.15 -18.07
C ASP A 533 -7.57 -7.51 -17.06
N LEU A 534 -7.78 -8.61 -16.33
CA LEU A 534 -6.78 -9.20 -15.45
C LEU A 534 -6.53 -10.66 -15.79
N LYS A 535 -5.33 -11.12 -15.45
CA LYS A 535 -4.96 -12.52 -15.51
C LYS A 535 -4.14 -12.88 -14.30
N ARG A 536 -4.54 -13.93 -13.60
CA ARG A 536 -3.68 -14.65 -12.66
C ARG A 536 -3.25 -15.96 -13.32
N ASP A 537 -1.96 -16.19 -13.45
CA ASP A 537 -1.45 -17.42 -14.07
C ASP A 537 -1.54 -18.62 -13.11
N ALA A 538 -1.11 -19.79 -13.57
CA ALA A 538 -1.15 -21.02 -12.78
C ALA A 538 -0.22 -21.02 -11.56
N ALA A 539 0.84 -20.19 -11.57
CA ALA A 539 1.73 -19.99 -10.44
C ALA A 539 1.14 -18.99 -9.43
N GLY A 540 0.11 -18.26 -9.82
CA GLY A 540 -0.53 -17.24 -9.00
C GLY A 540 -0.03 -15.83 -9.31
N SER A 541 0.74 -15.58 -10.36
CA SER A 541 1.24 -14.23 -10.70
C SER A 541 0.13 -13.39 -11.32
N LEU A 542 -0.09 -12.19 -10.77
CA LEU A 542 -1.09 -11.25 -11.26
C LEU A 542 -0.51 -10.35 -12.36
N SER A 543 -1.29 -10.16 -13.41
CA SER A 543 -1.04 -9.19 -14.47
C SER A 543 -2.35 -8.51 -14.91
N TYR A 544 -2.25 -7.27 -15.34
CA TYR A 544 -3.35 -6.53 -15.95
C TYR A 544 -3.04 -6.21 -17.41
N THR A 545 -4.07 -6.27 -18.24
CA THR A 545 -4.06 -5.61 -19.55
C THR A 545 -4.52 -4.18 -19.35
N VAL A 546 -3.64 -3.23 -19.64
CA VAL A 546 -3.91 -1.79 -19.55
C VAL A 546 -3.82 -1.17 -20.93
N ALA A 547 -4.54 -0.06 -21.13
CA ALA A 547 -4.40 0.72 -22.34
C ALA A 547 -4.36 2.22 -22.04
N VAL A 548 -3.75 2.99 -22.94
CA VAL A 548 -3.72 4.44 -22.89
C VAL A 548 -3.86 5.02 -24.29
N ARG A 549 -4.65 6.09 -24.43
CA ARG A 549 -4.74 6.86 -25.66
C ARG A 549 -4.76 8.35 -25.42
N SER A 550 -4.52 9.09 -26.49
CA SER A 550 -4.83 10.51 -26.55
C SER A 550 -6.35 10.74 -26.64
N LEU A 551 -6.81 11.86 -26.06
CA LEU A 551 -8.14 12.42 -26.34
C LEU A 551 -8.17 13.23 -27.65
N ASP A 552 -7.01 13.45 -28.27
CA ASP A 552 -6.84 14.16 -29.53
C ASP A 552 -6.54 13.21 -30.70
N GLY A 553 -6.79 13.69 -31.92
CA GLY A 553 -6.51 12.96 -33.15
C GLY A 553 -7.60 11.94 -33.53
N THR A 554 -7.31 11.14 -34.55
CA THR A 554 -8.23 10.11 -35.11
C THR A 554 -7.86 8.69 -34.66
N GLY A 555 -7.12 8.54 -33.57
CA GLY A 555 -6.66 7.24 -33.09
C GLY A 555 -5.49 6.63 -33.89
N GLY A 556 -4.60 7.47 -34.45
CA GLY A 556 -3.45 7.03 -35.25
C GLY A 556 -3.79 6.74 -36.73
N PRO A 557 -2.85 6.16 -37.50
CA PRO A 557 -2.98 5.94 -38.94
C PRO A 557 -3.70 4.63 -39.31
N SER A 558 -3.97 3.78 -38.32
CA SER A 558 -4.61 2.49 -38.53
C SER A 558 -6.06 2.68 -38.97
N THR A 559 -6.56 1.76 -39.79
CA THR A 559 -8.01 1.72 -40.09
C THR A 559 -8.70 0.92 -39.00
N HIS A 560 -9.60 1.55 -38.25
CA HIS A 560 -10.32 0.90 -37.17
C HIS A 560 -11.57 0.18 -37.67
N GLY A 561 -11.92 -0.91 -37.00
CA GLY A 561 -13.06 -1.73 -37.37
C GLY A 561 -13.43 -2.71 -36.27
N VAL A 562 -14.71 -3.05 -36.21
CA VAL A 562 -15.22 -4.05 -35.28
C VAL A 562 -16.21 -4.94 -35.99
N SER A 563 -16.12 -6.23 -35.73
CA SER A 563 -17.16 -7.19 -36.08
C SER A 563 -17.46 -8.05 -34.87
N LEU A 564 -18.70 -8.50 -34.78
CA LEU A 564 -19.19 -9.29 -33.66
C LEU A 564 -19.91 -10.52 -34.22
N GLY A 565 -19.56 -11.69 -33.69
CA GLY A 565 -20.25 -12.95 -33.97
C GLY A 565 -21.67 -12.95 -33.39
N LYS A 566 -22.48 -13.90 -33.84
CA LYS A 566 -23.77 -14.17 -33.19
C LYS A 566 -23.49 -14.64 -31.76
N GLY A 567 -24.28 -14.15 -30.80
CA GLY A 567 -24.13 -14.58 -29.41
C GLY A 567 -24.68 -15.97 -29.19
N GLU A 568 -23.98 -16.77 -28.39
CA GLU A 568 -24.35 -18.15 -28.05
C GLU A 568 -24.31 -18.37 -26.54
N VAL A 569 -25.22 -19.20 -26.02
CA VAL A 569 -25.24 -19.57 -24.60
C VAL A 569 -24.14 -20.60 -24.37
N THR A 570 -23.14 -20.27 -23.56
CA THR A 570 -21.94 -21.10 -23.36
C THR A 570 -21.81 -21.70 -21.96
N SER A 571 -22.61 -21.22 -21.00
CA SER A 571 -22.60 -21.74 -19.62
C SER A 571 -23.59 -22.90 -19.45
N THR A 572 -23.27 -23.84 -18.56
CA THR A 572 -24.21 -24.87 -18.10
C THR A 572 -25.19 -24.31 -17.06
N GLY A 573 -26.49 -24.46 -17.27
CA GLY A 573 -27.52 -24.04 -16.30
C GLY A 573 -28.81 -23.55 -16.95
N LYS A 574 -29.75 -23.08 -16.12
CA LYS A 574 -30.99 -22.43 -16.56
C LYS A 574 -30.95 -20.93 -16.23
N PRO A 575 -31.43 -20.05 -17.12
CA PRO A 575 -31.52 -18.61 -16.83
C PRO A 575 -32.32 -18.28 -15.56
N THR A 576 -33.27 -19.14 -15.18
CA THR A 576 -34.10 -18.98 -13.97
C THR A 576 -33.42 -19.34 -12.66
N ASN A 577 -32.25 -19.99 -12.70
CA ASN A 577 -31.48 -20.38 -11.52
C ASN A 577 -30.41 -19.33 -11.21
N ARG A 578 -29.13 -19.66 -11.46
CA ARG A 578 -27.98 -18.75 -11.26
C ARG A 578 -27.73 -17.83 -12.45
N GLY A 579 -28.55 -17.93 -13.51
CA GLY A 579 -28.30 -17.27 -14.79
C GLY A 579 -27.48 -18.12 -15.74
N VAL A 580 -27.28 -17.60 -16.95
CA VAL A 580 -26.43 -18.15 -18.00
C VAL A 580 -25.56 -17.06 -18.61
N THR A 581 -24.53 -17.45 -19.37
CA THR A 581 -23.64 -16.55 -20.08
C THR A 581 -23.89 -16.63 -21.59
N CYS A 582 -24.15 -15.48 -22.20
CA CYS A 582 -24.05 -15.31 -23.64
C CYS A 582 -22.63 -14.89 -24.00
N SER A 583 -21.94 -15.67 -24.81
CA SER A 583 -20.62 -15.34 -25.35
C SER A 583 -20.73 -14.85 -26.78
N PHE A 584 -19.96 -13.82 -27.09
CA PHE A 584 -19.83 -13.24 -28.42
C PHE A 584 -18.35 -13.21 -28.79
N GLU A 585 -18.03 -13.61 -30.02
CA GLU A 585 -16.69 -13.41 -30.58
C GLU A 585 -16.60 -11.98 -31.13
N LEU A 586 -15.81 -11.14 -30.47
CA LEU A 586 -15.49 -9.80 -30.95
C LEU A 586 -14.19 -9.88 -31.75
N THR A 587 -14.23 -9.43 -33.00
CA THR A 587 -13.05 -9.40 -33.88
C THR A 587 -12.71 -7.97 -34.25
N ASN A 588 -11.45 -7.58 -34.04
CA ASN A 588 -10.92 -6.34 -34.57
C ASN A 588 -10.72 -6.51 -36.08
N SER A 589 -11.70 -6.05 -36.86
CA SER A 589 -11.70 -6.13 -38.33
C SER A 589 -10.91 -4.98 -38.97
N GLY A 590 -10.26 -4.14 -38.17
CA GLY A 590 -9.39 -3.09 -38.64
C GLY A 590 -8.09 -3.63 -39.24
N THR A 591 -7.25 -2.72 -39.74
CA THR A 591 -5.92 -3.04 -40.25
C THR A 591 -4.91 -2.08 -39.64
N TYR A 592 -3.86 -2.67 -39.06
CA TYR A 592 -2.75 -1.91 -38.52
C TYR A 592 -2.02 -1.17 -39.63
N SER A 593 -1.73 0.11 -39.39
CA SER A 593 -0.80 0.90 -40.18
C SER A 593 0.25 1.49 -39.24
N ALA A 594 1.51 1.47 -39.67
CA ALA A 594 2.58 2.08 -38.89
C ALA A 594 2.49 3.61 -39.01
N GLY A 595 2.54 4.31 -37.87
CA GLY A 595 2.55 5.77 -37.82
C GLY A 595 3.95 6.38 -37.79
N GLY A 596 4.02 7.71 -37.83
CA GLY A 596 5.24 8.45 -37.52
C GLY A 596 5.55 8.35 -36.02
N GLN A 597 6.25 7.29 -35.61
CA GLN A 597 6.59 7.04 -34.21
C GLN A 597 7.57 8.12 -33.70
N GLN A 598 7.18 8.88 -32.67
CA GLN A 598 8.11 9.71 -31.89
C GLN A 598 7.98 9.40 -30.39
N HIS A 599 7.82 8.11 -30.05
CA HIS A 599 7.99 7.64 -28.68
C HIS A 599 9.47 7.58 -28.29
N PRO A 600 9.81 7.60 -26.98
CA PRO A 600 11.18 7.43 -26.52
C PRO A 600 11.82 6.10 -26.93
N GLU A 601 11.02 5.07 -27.20
CA GLU A 601 11.44 3.77 -27.72
C GLU A 601 10.45 3.21 -28.77
N ASP A 602 10.77 2.06 -29.37
CA ASP A 602 9.89 1.41 -30.34
C ASP A 602 8.65 0.78 -29.69
N ALA A 603 7.53 1.52 -29.76
CA ALA A 603 6.24 1.07 -29.24
C ALA A 603 5.42 0.22 -30.25
N THR A 604 5.97 -0.14 -31.42
CA THR A 604 5.24 -0.81 -32.52
C THR A 604 4.51 -2.07 -32.08
N ALA A 605 5.09 -2.85 -31.16
CA ALA A 605 4.48 -4.08 -30.66
C ALA A 605 3.17 -3.84 -29.89
N TYR A 606 3.02 -2.66 -29.29
CA TYR A 606 1.92 -2.31 -28.37
C TYR A 606 0.81 -1.46 -29.01
N LEU A 607 1.02 -1.02 -30.26
CA LEU A 607 0.06 -0.23 -31.05
C LEU A 607 -0.83 -1.09 -31.96
N LYS A 608 -0.81 -2.41 -31.77
CA LYS A 608 -1.46 -3.38 -32.66
C LYS A 608 -2.84 -3.80 -32.20
N SER A 609 -3.43 -3.08 -31.25
CA SER A 609 -4.73 -3.39 -30.65
C SER A 609 -5.63 -2.17 -30.64
N ASP A 610 -6.92 -2.44 -30.49
CA ASP A 610 -7.92 -1.44 -30.13
C ASP A 610 -8.63 -1.90 -28.85
N VAL A 611 -9.26 -0.95 -28.16
CA VAL A 611 -10.17 -1.21 -27.04
C VAL A 611 -11.58 -0.91 -27.50
N TYR A 612 -12.50 -1.80 -27.12
CA TYR A 612 -13.91 -1.69 -27.44
C TYR A 612 -14.71 -1.48 -26.18
N ARG A 613 -15.51 -0.42 -26.17
CA ARG A 613 -16.53 -0.19 -25.15
C ARG A 613 -17.77 -0.99 -25.50
N LEU A 614 -18.28 -1.66 -24.48
CA LEU A 614 -19.35 -2.63 -24.58
C LEU A 614 -20.58 -2.13 -23.82
N SER A 615 -21.76 -2.34 -24.40
CA SER A 615 -23.04 -2.17 -23.70
C SER A 615 -23.97 -3.34 -23.98
N ALA A 616 -24.74 -3.74 -22.97
CA ALA A 616 -25.64 -4.89 -23.08
C ALA A 616 -27.06 -4.51 -22.67
N GLU A 617 -28.02 -4.93 -23.49
CA GLU A 617 -29.46 -4.77 -23.24
C GLU A 617 -30.15 -6.12 -23.37
N VAL A 618 -31.31 -6.29 -22.72
CA VAL A 618 -32.13 -7.49 -22.87
C VAL A 618 -33.57 -7.13 -23.19
N ALA A 619 -34.14 -7.84 -24.16
CA ALA A 619 -35.55 -7.79 -24.48
C ALA A 619 -36.26 -9.08 -24.04
N GLY A 620 -37.50 -8.92 -23.56
CA GLY A 620 -38.33 -10.00 -23.06
C GLY A 620 -38.80 -9.72 -21.62
N LYS A 621 -40.10 -9.84 -21.36
CA LYS A 621 -40.66 -9.64 -20.02
C LYS A 621 -40.01 -10.60 -19.02
N GLY A 622 -39.53 -10.07 -17.90
CA GLY A 622 -38.93 -10.86 -16.82
C GLY A 622 -37.48 -11.31 -17.05
N TRP A 623 -36.82 -10.83 -18.11
CA TRP A 623 -35.40 -11.07 -18.36
C TRP A 623 -34.53 -9.93 -17.79
N ARG A 624 -33.30 -10.24 -17.41
CA ARG A 624 -32.27 -9.28 -16.96
C ARG A 624 -30.92 -9.62 -17.58
N THR A 625 -30.08 -8.61 -17.77
CA THR A 625 -28.71 -8.76 -18.27
C THR A 625 -27.74 -7.98 -17.40
N TRP A 626 -26.48 -8.39 -17.39
CA TRP A 626 -25.39 -7.68 -16.75
C TRP A 626 -24.08 -7.94 -17.49
N LEU A 627 -23.27 -6.89 -17.64
CA LEU A 627 -22.03 -6.93 -18.41
C LEU A 627 -20.84 -6.86 -17.43
N PRO A 628 -20.19 -7.99 -17.09
CA PRO A 628 -19.10 -8.03 -16.11
C PRO A 628 -17.90 -7.19 -16.50
N ASN A 629 -17.59 -7.13 -17.80
CA ASN A 629 -16.50 -6.33 -18.32
C ASN A 629 -17.03 -5.34 -19.38
N PRO A 630 -17.08 -4.04 -19.09
CA PRO A 630 -17.47 -3.00 -20.05
C PRO A 630 -16.46 -2.78 -21.18
N LEU A 631 -15.25 -3.36 -21.06
CA LEU A 631 -14.19 -3.20 -22.02
C LEU A 631 -13.75 -4.56 -22.58
N ALA A 632 -13.27 -4.56 -23.82
CA ALA A 632 -12.56 -5.68 -24.41
C ALA A 632 -11.46 -5.17 -25.33
N THR A 633 -10.39 -5.94 -25.50
CA THR A 633 -9.33 -5.60 -26.46
C THR A 633 -9.02 -6.77 -27.37
N ALA A 634 -8.69 -6.46 -28.62
CA ALA A 634 -8.21 -7.42 -29.60
C ALA A 634 -7.19 -6.76 -30.54
N GLN A 635 -6.14 -7.52 -30.87
CA GLN A 635 -5.19 -7.12 -31.89
C GLN A 635 -5.86 -7.05 -33.27
N PHE A 636 -5.36 -6.20 -34.17
CA PHE A 636 -5.85 -6.13 -35.56
C PHE A 636 -5.86 -7.51 -36.23
N GLY A 637 -7.01 -7.90 -36.79
CA GLY A 637 -7.24 -9.21 -37.40
C GLY A 637 -7.37 -10.36 -36.41
N LYS A 638 -7.41 -10.10 -35.10
CA LYS A 638 -7.61 -11.09 -34.04
C LYS A 638 -8.95 -10.89 -33.34
N SER A 639 -9.31 -11.89 -32.55
CA SER A 639 -10.60 -11.95 -31.86
C SER A 639 -10.41 -12.17 -30.36
N THR A 640 -11.39 -11.73 -29.59
CA THR A 640 -11.53 -11.98 -28.16
C THR A 640 -12.97 -12.38 -27.84
N THR A 641 -13.18 -13.03 -26.71
CA THR A 641 -14.52 -13.45 -26.26
C THR A 641 -15.09 -12.44 -25.27
N VAL A 642 -16.23 -11.86 -25.61
CA VAL A 642 -17.03 -11.03 -24.71
C VAL A 642 -18.13 -11.87 -24.07
N ARG A 643 -18.33 -11.71 -22.76
CA ARG A 643 -19.32 -12.47 -21.98
C ARG A 643 -20.35 -11.53 -21.36
N VAL A 644 -21.61 -11.86 -21.56
CA VAL A 644 -22.76 -11.14 -20.98
C VAL A 644 -23.53 -12.11 -20.09
N SER A 645 -23.78 -11.72 -18.85
CA SER A 645 -24.59 -12.48 -17.90
C SER A 645 -26.07 -12.25 -18.15
N VAL A 646 -26.87 -13.32 -18.11
CA VAL A 646 -28.29 -13.29 -18.46
C VAL A 646 -29.07 -14.07 -17.42
N GLY A 647 -30.17 -13.50 -16.95
CA GLY A 647 -31.05 -14.14 -15.98
C GLY A 647 -32.51 -13.95 -16.36
N ALA A 648 -33.36 -14.85 -15.89
CA ALA A 648 -34.80 -14.79 -16.10
C ALA A 648 -35.52 -14.99 -14.75
N THR A 649 -36.65 -14.32 -14.55
CA THR A 649 -37.55 -14.65 -13.44
C THR A 649 -38.37 -15.90 -13.76
N ALA A 650 -38.98 -16.52 -12.75
CA ALA A 650 -39.87 -17.67 -12.96
C ALA A 650 -41.06 -17.34 -13.89
N ALA A 651 -41.51 -16.08 -13.91
CA ALA A 651 -42.60 -15.59 -14.75
C ALA A 651 -42.11 -14.95 -16.07
N ALA A 652 -40.83 -15.10 -16.41
CA ALA A 652 -40.29 -14.56 -17.65
C ALA A 652 -40.93 -15.22 -18.88
N ALA A 653 -40.97 -14.48 -19.99
CA ALA A 653 -41.29 -15.01 -21.32
C ALA A 653 -40.32 -16.15 -21.69
N ASP A 654 -40.78 -17.09 -22.52
CA ASP A 654 -40.02 -18.31 -22.83
C ASP A 654 -38.68 -18.01 -23.52
N THR A 655 -38.63 -16.95 -24.32
CA THR A 655 -37.42 -16.51 -25.03
C THR A 655 -37.03 -15.10 -24.62
N GLY A 656 -35.74 -14.91 -24.36
CA GLY A 656 -35.07 -13.62 -24.16
C GLY A 656 -34.08 -13.32 -25.29
N PHE A 657 -33.88 -12.04 -25.57
CA PHE A 657 -32.92 -11.58 -26.58
C PHE A 657 -31.95 -10.59 -25.96
N VAL A 658 -30.69 -11.00 -25.81
CA VAL A 658 -29.62 -10.17 -25.27
C VAL A 658 -28.89 -9.52 -26.41
N LYS A 659 -28.92 -8.20 -26.49
CA LYS A 659 -28.17 -7.40 -27.45
C LYS A 659 -26.86 -6.96 -26.81
N LEU A 660 -25.76 -7.21 -27.51
CA LEU A 660 -24.45 -6.67 -27.18
C LEU A 660 -24.05 -5.69 -28.29
N THR A 661 -23.71 -4.47 -27.89
CA THR A 661 -23.12 -3.45 -28.76
C THR A 661 -21.65 -3.28 -28.40
N ALA A 662 -20.78 -3.26 -29.40
CA ALA A 662 -19.36 -2.98 -29.26
C ALA A 662 -19.00 -1.76 -30.12
N THR A 663 -18.29 -0.80 -29.53
CA THR A 663 -17.85 0.43 -30.17
C THR A 663 -16.34 0.62 -29.96
N SER A 664 -15.60 0.91 -31.02
CA SER A 664 -14.17 1.23 -30.93
C SER A 664 -13.93 2.52 -30.13
N GLU A 665 -13.01 2.49 -29.18
CA GLU A 665 -12.55 3.68 -28.45
C GLU A 665 -11.63 4.56 -29.31
N SER A 666 -10.99 3.99 -30.34
CA SER A 666 -10.13 4.73 -31.27
C SER A 666 -10.91 5.42 -32.40
N ASP A 667 -12.04 4.85 -32.84
CA ASP A 667 -12.99 5.45 -33.79
C ASP A 667 -14.45 5.13 -33.39
N PRO A 668 -15.12 6.03 -32.66
CA PRO A 668 -16.50 5.82 -32.20
C PRO A 668 -17.54 5.63 -33.32
N SER A 669 -17.21 5.91 -34.58
CA SER A 669 -18.08 5.60 -35.72
C SER A 669 -18.13 4.10 -36.03
N LYS A 670 -17.15 3.33 -35.56
CA LYS A 670 -17.10 1.87 -35.72
C LYS A 670 -17.84 1.23 -34.56
N THR A 671 -19.11 0.92 -34.82
CA THR A 671 -19.99 0.24 -33.87
C THR A 671 -20.69 -0.94 -34.52
N VAL A 672 -20.94 -1.99 -33.75
CA VAL A 672 -21.69 -3.17 -34.21
C VAL A 672 -22.55 -3.71 -33.07
N THR A 673 -23.76 -4.15 -33.39
CA THR A 673 -24.66 -4.81 -32.44
C THR A 673 -24.99 -6.22 -32.94
N LYS A 674 -24.96 -7.19 -32.03
CA LYS A 674 -25.45 -8.55 -32.27
C LYS A 674 -26.30 -9.03 -31.12
N GLN A 675 -27.04 -10.11 -31.37
CA GLN A 675 -27.94 -10.70 -30.39
C GLN A 675 -27.57 -12.14 -30.06
N CYS A 676 -27.83 -12.51 -28.81
CA CYS A 676 -27.87 -13.86 -28.28
C CYS A 676 -29.33 -14.17 -27.96
N ARG A 677 -29.87 -15.25 -28.55
CA ARG A 677 -31.19 -15.77 -28.20
C ARG A 677 -31.02 -16.74 -27.04
N VAL A 678 -31.80 -16.57 -25.98
CA VAL A 678 -31.73 -17.38 -24.76
C VAL A 678 -33.12 -17.97 -24.49
N GLU A 679 -33.18 -19.28 -24.32
CA GLU A 679 -34.40 -19.96 -23.88
C GLU A 679 -34.42 -20.07 -22.36
N LYS A 680 -35.59 -19.88 -21.76
CA LYS A 680 -35.81 -19.95 -20.32
C LYS A 680 -35.53 -21.35 -19.75
N SER A 681 -35.74 -22.40 -20.55
CA SER A 681 -35.69 -23.81 -20.13
C SER A 681 -34.65 -24.64 -20.85
#